data_AF-A0A3B9FML5-F1
#
_entry.id   AF-A0A3B9FML5-F1
#
_cell.length_a   1.000
_cell.length_b   1.000
_cell.length_c   1.000
_cell.angle_alpha   90.00
_cell.angle_beta   90.00
_cell.angle_gamma   90.00
#
_symmetry.space_group_name_H-M   'P 1'
#
loop_
_entity.id
_entity.type
_entity.pdbx_description
1 polymer ?
#
loop_
_entity_poly.entity_id
_entity_poly.type
_entity_poly.pdbx_seq_one_letter_code
_entity_poly.pdbx_strand_id
1 'polypeptide(L)'
;MSKLALALAVAVLFPLGGIAFAGDVYLPGEKPKGDFGNFASVFLENHCFDCHDDETSEGGLNLLELGKVDETNAAVWKSIWAQVALEEMPPKKKEQPAVVDRLRFSDWIIGELTREMKDKGGFHAHKDPNKGNFLNHDLLFGPLPEGIRLQPTSSPARIWRVTPQEHITRLNELINLEPAYNPEKPGLRTRGDVVPTNHGGELKMYFGTDRIIKWEGGTVAYATAVKSVPVVLSSARKHGLENYPDFYSVNSSEATQILDKAEDILRFMAYGPLSLVGFPEQITDDPKTWDMVKPKGDLRGLPTAIVYNTKVSRPITPVYELMKEPNFTDENLGSAVNYVFEAVTFRPPSPKESDEYLKIVKDSIDKVGKENGVFMGLSAIFLDRDALFRPELGQGSKPDEYGRVILRDWELGLALNHALSYVRPDQELRKAVMEGRMRTREDVKRELTRMLEDEGLRKPRVLRFFRDFFDYDLGGYICKDNAALARTGVSSRGTSHYRAMFDATASTDRLIELILEKDKDVLKELLTTRQVVATGADKSYFGKKNSKFERDEALQAIKKAEEERLHDQTVAVETIEKEIEDLESKLRGESGDQVPPCFLVNGDFSKVVLEEPDGWEVASGTIDPKELAGNRVGGGRKAVVI
;
A
#
# COMPACT_ATOMS: atom_id res chain seq x y z
N MET A 1 88.91 9.80 44.35
CA MET A 1 88.80 11.24 44.03
C MET A 1 88.98 11.35 42.52
N SER A 2 88.09 11.86 41.68
CA SER A 2 86.86 12.64 41.85
C SER A 2 85.88 12.29 40.73
N LYS A 3 84.59 12.33 41.07
CA LYS A 3 83.43 12.46 40.18
C LYS A 3 83.60 13.65 39.22
N LEU A 4 83.04 13.54 38.00
CA LEU A 4 82.07 14.52 37.50
C LEU A 4 81.25 13.90 36.35
N ALA A 5 79.93 14.05 36.47
CA ALA A 5 78.92 13.55 35.56
C ALA A 5 78.67 14.54 34.41
N LEU A 6 78.32 14.02 33.23
CA LEU A 6 77.59 14.78 32.22
C LEU A 6 76.37 13.96 31.81
N ALA A 7 75.20 14.51 32.11
CA ALA A 7 73.90 13.89 31.91
C ALA A 7 73.47 13.95 30.44
N LEU A 8 72.90 12.84 29.97
CA LEU A 8 72.12 12.69 28.74
C LEU A 8 70.85 13.55 28.83
N ALA A 9 70.56 14.31 27.77
CA ALA A 9 69.20 14.73 27.43
C ALA A 9 68.90 14.19 26.03
N VAL A 10 68.41 12.95 25.95
CA VAL A 10 67.77 12.41 24.74
C VAL A 10 66.29 12.67 24.92
N ALA A 11 65.76 13.59 24.12
CA ALA A 11 64.32 13.79 24.00
C ALA A 11 63.72 12.53 23.38
N VAL A 12 63.06 11.72 24.20
CA VAL A 12 62.18 10.65 23.74
C VAL A 12 60.88 11.32 23.31
N LEU A 13 60.76 11.61 22.02
CA LEU A 13 59.47 11.81 21.39
C LEU A 13 58.73 10.46 21.47
N PHE A 14 57.76 10.37 22.38
CA PHE A 14 56.72 9.36 22.29
C PHE A 14 55.95 9.59 20.98
N PRO A 15 55.88 8.61 20.06
CA PRO A 15 54.84 8.68 19.05
C PRO A 15 53.52 8.46 19.79
N LEU A 16 52.64 9.45 19.75
CA LEU A 16 51.21 9.25 19.97
C LEU A 16 50.76 8.19 18.97
N GLY A 17 50.64 6.97 19.47
CA GLY A 17 50.28 5.80 18.67
C GLY A 17 48.81 5.88 18.30
N GLY A 18 48.53 6.51 17.16
CA GLY A 18 47.37 6.11 16.38
C GLY A 18 47.60 4.65 16.00
N ILE A 19 46.84 3.72 16.59
CA ILE A 19 46.67 2.39 16.01
C ILE A 19 45.77 2.60 14.79
N ALA A 20 46.35 3.17 13.75
CA ALA A 20 45.83 3.00 12.42
C ALA A 20 46.01 1.51 12.12
N PHE A 21 44.91 0.78 12.00
CA PHE A 21 44.87 -0.41 11.15
C PHE A 21 45.03 0.04 9.68
N ALA A 22 46.13 0.73 9.38
CA ALA A 22 46.50 1.17 8.05
C ALA A 22 46.97 -0.08 7.28
N GLY A 23 46.00 -0.79 6.69
CA GLY A 23 46.25 -1.93 5.82
C GLY A 23 45.06 -2.90 5.70
N ASP A 24 44.21 -2.99 6.72
CA ASP A 24 43.06 -3.91 6.69
C ASP A 24 41.86 -3.21 6.06
N VAL A 25 41.42 -3.71 4.90
CA VAL A 25 40.17 -3.30 4.25
C VAL A 25 38.99 -3.61 5.18
N TYR A 26 38.14 -2.63 5.42
CA TYR A 26 36.86 -2.82 6.09
C TYR A 26 35.80 -3.31 5.11
N LEU A 27 35.20 -4.45 5.45
CA LEU A 27 34.10 -5.08 4.74
C LEU A 27 32.88 -5.04 5.69
N PRO A 28 31.88 -4.17 5.44
CA PRO A 28 30.70 -4.07 6.29
C PRO A 28 30.01 -5.43 6.49
N GLY A 29 29.62 -5.74 7.72
CA GLY A 29 28.97 -7.01 8.06
C GLY A 29 29.92 -8.19 8.30
N GLU A 30 31.24 -8.00 8.19
CA GLU A 30 32.19 -8.98 8.69
C GLU A 30 32.16 -9.05 10.23
N LYS A 31 32.57 -10.21 10.76
CA LYS A 31 32.67 -10.37 12.21
C LYS A 31 33.67 -9.34 12.77
N PRO A 32 33.27 -8.49 13.72
CA PRO A 32 34.15 -7.50 14.32
C PRO A 32 35.40 -8.16 14.91
N LYS A 33 36.56 -7.55 14.68
CA LYS A 33 37.84 -7.96 15.31
C LYS A 33 38.04 -7.17 16.60
N GLY A 34 38.59 -7.82 17.64
CA GLY A 34 38.86 -7.19 18.93
C GLY A 34 37.79 -7.47 19.98
N ASP A 35 38.11 -7.15 21.24
CA ASP A 35 37.24 -7.27 22.40
C ASP A 35 37.07 -5.92 23.08
N PHE A 36 36.32 -5.89 24.18
CA PHE A 36 36.08 -4.64 24.91
C PHE A 36 37.38 -3.96 25.36
N GLY A 37 38.37 -4.71 25.84
CA GLY A 37 39.57 -4.13 26.44
C GLY A 37 40.53 -3.57 25.40
N ASN A 38 40.72 -4.26 24.26
CA ASN A 38 41.70 -3.86 23.26
C ASN A 38 41.13 -3.01 22.11
N PHE A 39 39.82 -2.89 21.99
CA PHE A 39 39.18 -2.17 20.90
C PHE A 39 38.16 -1.15 21.40
N ALA A 40 37.14 -1.58 22.15
CA ALA A 40 36.07 -0.67 22.55
C ALA A 40 36.50 0.37 23.59
N SER A 41 37.26 -0.03 24.61
CA SER A 41 37.81 0.89 25.64
C SER A 41 38.67 1.96 25.00
N VAL A 42 39.56 1.55 24.07
CA VAL A 42 40.44 2.48 23.34
C VAL A 42 39.64 3.48 22.52
N PHE A 43 38.53 3.06 21.89
CA PHE A 43 37.64 3.98 21.17
C PHE A 43 36.97 4.97 22.12
N LEU A 44 36.46 4.50 23.27
CA LEU A 44 35.83 5.36 24.28
C LEU A 44 36.83 6.37 24.89
N GLU A 45 38.07 5.94 25.15
CA GLU A 45 39.15 6.81 25.64
C GLU A 45 39.46 7.95 24.67
N ASN A 46 39.56 7.64 23.38
CA ASN A 46 39.94 8.63 22.36
C ASN A 46 38.81 9.59 21.96
N HIS A 47 37.55 9.18 22.13
CA HIS A 47 36.42 9.89 21.53
C HIS A 47 35.27 10.22 22.48
N CYS A 48 35.21 9.64 23.68
CA CYS A 48 34.05 9.76 24.56
C CYS A 48 34.39 10.31 25.95
N PHE A 49 35.50 9.89 26.56
CA PHE A 49 35.79 10.19 27.97
C PHE A 49 36.03 11.66 28.28
N ASP A 50 36.52 12.46 27.32
CA ASP A 50 36.68 13.91 27.48
C ASP A 50 35.40 14.67 27.89
N CYS A 51 34.23 14.11 27.61
CA CYS A 51 32.92 14.71 27.94
C CYS A 51 32.07 13.80 28.83
N HIS A 52 32.31 12.49 28.85
CA HIS A 52 31.50 11.49 29.55
C HIS A 52 32.28 10.74 30.64
N ASP A 53 33.02 11.49 31.46
CA ASP A 53 33.72 11.02 32.65
C ASP A 53 32.89 11.25 33.94
N ASP A 54 33.55 11.09 35.09
CA ASP A 54 32.98 11.29 36.43
C ASP A 54 32.90 12.76 36.85
N GLU A 55 33.70 13.64 36.26
CA GLU A 55 33.69 15.07 36.55
C GLU A 55 32.73 15.86 35.65
N THR A 56 32.76 15.62 34.34
CA THR A 56 32.05 16.39 33.31
C THR A 56 30.64 15.85 33.08
N SER A 57 30.52 14.52 32.88
CA SER A 57 29.25 13.81 32.71
C SER A 57 28.21 14.52 31.82
N GLU A 58 28.62 14.97 30.62
CA GLU A 58 27.74 15.68 29.70
C GLU A 58 26.49 14.85 29.36
N GLY A 59 25.33 15.49 29.37
CA GLY A 59 24.05 14.81 29.18
C GLY A 59 23.66 13.85 30.31
N GLY A 60 24.34 13.89 31.46
CA GLY A 60 24.09 13.02 32.62
C GLY A 60 24.54 11.58 32.40
N LEU A 61 25.54 11.36 31.54
CA LEU A 61 26.07 10.05 31.19
C LEU A 61 27.55 9.97 31.53
N ASN A 62 27.92 9.01 32.38
CA ASN A 62 29.30 8.63 32.68
C ASN A 62 29.59 7.26 32.05
N LEU A 63 30.68 7.16 31.29
CA LEU A 63 31.09 5.97 30.56
C LEU A 63 32.34 5.28 31.14
N LEU A 64 32.98 5.83 32.19
CA LEU A 64 34.19 5.25 32.79
C LEU A 64 33.94 3.87 33.41
N GLU A 65 32.77 3.66 34.00
CA GLU A 65 32.38 2.38 34.57
C GLU A 65 31.70 1.44 33.56
N LEU A 66 31.56 1.87 32.30
CA LEU A 66 30.93 1.05 31.27
C LEU A 66 31.84 -0.12 30.89
N GLY A 67 31.40 -1.34 31.19
CA GLY A 67 32.11 -2.57 30.83
C GLY A 67 31.68 -3.19 29.51
N LYS A 68 32.04 -4.47 29.33
CA LYS A 68 31.56 -5.34 28.24
C LYS A 68 30.03 -5.31 28.16
N VAL A 69 29.49 -5.49 26.96
CA VAL A 69 28.04 -5.60 26.77
C VAL A 69 27.48 -6.76 27.60
N ASP A 70 26.51 -6.44 28.45
CA ASP A 70 25.72 -7.36 29.26
C ASP A 70 24.25 -6.90 29.32
N GLU A 71 23.41 -7.67 30.02
CA GLU A 71 21.97 -7.37 30.17
C GLU A 71 21.67 -6.02 30.83
N THR A 72 22.52 -5.62 31.78
CA THR A 72 22.30 -4.44 32.60
C THR A 72 22.68 -3.15 31.87
N ASN A 73 23.63 -3.23 30.94
CA ASN A 73 24.15 -2.08 30.21
C ASN A 73 23.78 -2.05 28.71
N ALA A 74 23.07 -3.06 28.19
CA ALA A 74 22.66 -3.14 26.78
C ALA A 74 21.91 -1.89 26.28
N ALA A 75 21.10 -1.25 27.14
CA ALA A 75 20.40 -0.02 26.79
C ALA A 75 21.35 1.16 26.55
N VAL A 76 22.41 1.27 27.36
CA VAL A 76 23.46 2.29 27.20
C VAL A 76 24.24 2.06 25.93
N TRP A 77 24.70 0.82 25.69
CA TRP A 77 25.40 0.45 24.45
C TRP A 77 24.55 0.66 23.19
N LYS A 78 23.24 0.38 23.25
CA LYS A 78 22.31 0.70 22.16
C LYS A 78 22.23 2.21 21.90
N SER A 79 22.25 3.03 22.94
CA SER A 79 22.28 4.48 22.80
C SER A 79 23.58 4.96 22.16
N ILE A 80 24.73 4.48 22.64
CA ILE A 80 26.06 4.79 22.09
C ILE A 80 26.11 4.43 20.60
N TRP A 81 25.69 3.21 20.25
CA TRP A 81 25.62 2.78 18.84
C TRP A 81 24.78 3.73 17.99
N ALA A 82 23.60 4.15 18.46
CA ALA A 82 22.74 5.05 17.71
C ALA A 82 23.39 6.44 17.50
N GLN A 83 24.01 7.02 18.53
CA GLN A 83 24.66 8.33 18.44
C GLN A 83 25.89 8.32 17.54
N VAL A 84 26.73 7.28 17.66
CA VAL A 84 27.94 7.13 16.85
C VAL A 84 27.60 6.83 15.39
N ALA A 85 26.62 5.95 15.13
CA ALA A 85 26.20 5.64 13.77
C ALA A 85 25.64 6.86 13.03
N LEU A 86 24.99 7.78 13.76
CA LEU A 86 24.40 9.01 13.23
C LEU A 86 25.38 10.20 13.11
N GLU A 87 26.64 10.04 13.51
CA GLU A 87 27.61 11.16 13.58
C GLU A 87 27.15 12.30 14.52
N GLU A 88 26.29 11.99 15.49
CA GLU A 88 25.86 12.96 16.52
C GLU A 88 26.85 13.01 17.69
N MET A 89 27.56 11.90 17.93
CA MET A 89 28.64 11.80 18.91
C MET A 89 29.94 11.31 18.26
N PRO A 90 31.09 11.97 18.52
CA PRO A 90 31.24 13.23 19.28
C PRO A 90 30.43 14.40 18.69
N PRO A 91 30.17 15.51 19.40
CA PRO A 91 29.43 16.63 18.83
C PRO A 91 30.17 17.24 17.62
N LYS A 92 29.45 17.88 16.68
CA LYS A 92 30.03 18.49 15.46
C LYS A 92 31.19 19.47 15.68
N LYS A 93 31.35 20.00 16.91
CA LYS A 93 32.44 20.91 17.29
C LYS A 93 33.72 20.19 17.76
N LYS A 94 33.66 18.88 17.94
CA LYS A 94 34.77 18.01 18.34
C LYS A 94 35.23 17.17 17.15
N GLU A 95 36.41 16.60 17.25
CA GLU A 95 36.97 15.75 16.20
C GLU A 95 36.12 14.48 16.05
N GLN A 96 35.65 14.22 14.82
CA GLN A 96 34.93 12.99 14.51
C GLN A 96 35.90 11.84 14.29
N PRO A 97 35.58 10.62 14.75
CA PRO A 97 36.31 9.43 14.38
C PRO A 97 36.32 9.27 12.85
N ALA A 98 37.42 8.72 12.32
CA ALA A 98 37.49 8.38 10.91
C ALA A 98 36.37 7.39 10.53
N VAL A 99 35.87 7.50 9.29
CA VAL A 99 34.69 6.73 8.82
C VAL A 99 34.86 5.23 9.07
N VAL A 100 36.03 4.66 8.74
CA VAL A 100 36.30 3.22 8.92
C VAL A 100 36.29 2.83 10.39
N ASP A 101 36.92 3.61 11.27
CA ASP A 101 36.99 3.31 12.71
C ASP A 101 35.61 3.41 13.37
N ARG A 102 34.83 4.43 12.98
CA ARG A 102 33.45 4.60 13.42
C ARG A 102 32.56 3.43 13.01
N LEU A 103 32.64 3.00 11.75
CA LEU A 103 31.86 1.87 11.25
C LEU A 103 32.26 0.56 11.92
N ARG A 104 33.56 0.31 12.13
CA ARG A 104 34.06 -0.84 12.88
C ARG A 104 33.55 -0.86 14.32
N PHE A 105 33.58 0.28 15.00
CA PHE A 105 33.06 0.39 16.36
C PHE A 105 31.54 0.16 16.41
N SER A 106 30.80 0.70 15.44
CA SER A 106 29.36 0.48 15.31
C SER A 106 29.03 -1.01 15.09
N ASP A 107 29.73 -1.68 14.17
CA ASP A 107 29.56 -3.11 13.89
C ASP A 107 29.98 -3.98 15.09
N TRP A 108 31.01 -3.58 15.84
CA TRP A 108 31.39 -4.23 17.10
C TRP A 108 30.26 -4.19 18.12
N ILE A 109 29.67 -3.02 18.37
CA ILE A 109 28.54 -2.91 19.30
C ILE A 109 27.36 -3.78 18.84
N ILE A 110 27.04 -3.76 17.53
CA ILE A 110 25.99 -4.62 16.96
C ILE A 110 26.29 -6.09 17.24
N GLY A 111 27.53 -6.54 17.01
CA GLY A 111 27.95 -7.92 17.22
C GLY A 111 27.82 -8.36 18.68
N GLU A 112 28.25 -7.51 19.62
CA GLU A 112 28.18 -7.79 21.05
C GLU A 112 26.73 -7.79 21.56
N LEU A 113 25.90 -6.81 21.16
CA LEU A 113 24.47 -6.77 21.47
C LEU A 113 23.74 -7.98 20.88
N THR A 114 24.08 -8.38 19.64
CA THR A 114 23.48 -9.56 19.00
C THR A 114 23.83 -10.84 19.74
N ARG A 115 25.08 -10.97 20.20
CA ARG A 115 25.52 -12.14 20.99
C ARG A 115 24.79 -12.19 22.33
N GLU A 116 24.79 -11.08 23.05
CA GLU A 116 24.27 -11.02 24.43
C GLU A 116 22.74 -11.14 24.49
N MET A 117 22.05 -10.56 23.49
CA MET A 117 20.59 -10.56 23.43
C MET A 117 19.98 -11.76 22.70
N LYS A 118 20.79 -12.69 22.20
CA LYS A 118 20.35 -13.81 21.34
C LYS A 118 19.14 -14.57 21.90
N ASP A 119 19.15 -14.88 23.20
CA ASP A 119 18.10 -15.65 23.87
C ASP A 119 17.10 -14.75 24.63
N LYS A 120 17.17 -13.42 24.41
CA LYS A 120 16.40 -12.37 25.11
C LYS A 120 15.61 -11.50 24.13
N GLY A 121 15.14 -12.10 23.03
CA GLY A 121 14.42 -11.40 21.96
C GLY A 121 15.30 -10.78 20.87
N GLY A 122 16.63 -10.94 20.96
CA GLY A 122 17.58 -10.52 19.93
C GLY A 122 17.82 -9.00 19.88
N PHE A 123 18.82 -8.61 19.09
CA PHE A 123 19.06 -7.21 18.73
C PHE A 123 18.94 -7.02 17.21
N HIS A 124 17.89 -6.33 16.80
CA HIS A 124 17.56 -6.16 15.37
C HIS A 124 17.39 -4.69 14.96
N ALA A 125 17.64 -3.75 15.87
CA ALA A 125 17.42 -2.33 15.59
C ALA A 125 18.24 -1.82 14.39
N HIS A 126 19.43 -2.38 14.14
CA HIS A 126 20.29 -2.06 13.00
C HIS A 126 19.74 -2.56 11.65
N LYS A 127 18.80 -3.51 11.68
CA LYS A 127 18.18 -4.06 10.48
C LYS A 127 16.99 -3.23 10.02
N ASP A 128 16.44 -2.35 10.86
CA ASP A 128 15.27 -1.55 10.48
C ASP A 128 15.58 -0.65 9.26
N PRO A 129 14.77 -0.69 8.18
CA PRO A 129 14.99 0.12 6.98
C PRO A 129 15.10 1.62 7.26
N ASN A 130 14.43 2.12 8.30
CA ASN A 130 14.51 3.52 8.70
C ASN A 130 15.93 3.92 9.14
N LYS A 131 16.78 2.95 9.51
CA LYS A 131 18.20 3.16 9.79
C LYS A 131 19.03 3.32 8.53
N GLY A 132 18.52 2.97 7.35
CA GLY A 132 19.16 3.32 6.08
C GLY A 132 19.36 4.84 5.96
N ASN A 133 18.42 5.64 6.49
CA ASN A 133 18.53 7.10 6.55
C ASN A 133 19.60 7.59 7.55
N PHE A 134 20.20 6.70 8.34
CA PHE A 134 21.25 7.05 9.31
C PHE A 134 22.64 6.91 8.70
N LEU A 135 22.74 6.22 7.56
CA LEU A 135 23.98 6.16 6.81
C LEU A 135 24.20 7.49 6.11
N ASN A 136 25.42 8.00 6.19
CA ASN A 136 25.82 9.17 5.44
C ASN A 136 25.60 8.91 3.94
N HIS A 137 24.81 9.75 3.29
CA HIS A 137 24.42 9.58 1.88
C HIS A 137 25.61 9.57 0.92
N ASP A 138 26.73 10.21 1.27
CA ASP A 138 27.96 10.17 0.47
C ASP A 138 28.57 8.75 0.42
N LEU A 139 28.30 7.92 1.43
CA LEU A 139 28.69 6.51 1.43
C LEU A 139 27.79 5.64 0.54
N LEU A 140 26.56 6.09 0.29
CA LEU A 140 25.57 5.37 -0.52
C LEU A 140 25.65 5.75 -2.00
N PHE A 141 25.87 7.03 -2.29
CA PHE A 141 25.76 7.60 -3.63
C PHE A 141 27.06 8.23 -4.15
N GLY A 142 28.07 8.41 -3.27
CA GLY A 142 29.38 8.96 -3.62
C GLY A 142 30.47 7.89 -3.79
N PRO A 143 31.71 8.31 -4.08
CA PRO A 143 32.85 7.40 -4.08
C PRO A 143 33.11 6.90 -2.65
N LEU A 144 33.30 5.59 -2.52
CA LEU A 144 33.61 4.99 -1.21
C LEU A 144 34.98 5.50 -0.69
N PRO A 145 35.08 5.86 0.60
CA PRO A 145 36.35 6.18 1.22
C PRO A 145 37.40 5.07 1.06
N GLU A 146 38.67 5.47 1.04
CA GLU A 146 39.78 4.52 1.01
C GLU A 146 39.71 3.56 2.21
N GLY A 147 39.95 2.27 1.95
CA GLY A 147 39.88 1.23 2.97
C GLY A 147 38.48 0.60 3.15
N ILE A 148 37.44 1.07 2.46
CA ILE A 148 36.12 0.40 2.44
C ILE A 148 35.97 -0.42 1.16
N ARG A 149 35.55 -1.68 1.30
CA ARG A 149 35.10 -2.51 0.18
C ARG A 149 33.72 -3.05 0.49
N LEU A 150 32.85 -3.08 -0.52
CA LEU A 150 31.53 -3.69 -0.39
C LEU A 150 31.56 -5.12 -0.94
N GLN A 151 30.91 -6.03 -0.23
CA GLN A 151 30.54 -7.31 -0.82
C GLN A 151 29.38 -7.11 -1.81
N PRO A 152 29.26 -7.97 -2.82
CA PRO A 152 28.09 -7.98 -3.68
C PRO A 152 26.80 -8.12 -2.85
N THR A 153 25.84 -7.22 -3.06
CA THR A 153 24.64 -7.16 -2.22
C THR A 153 23.76 -8.41 -2.33
N SER A 154 23.19 -8.80 -1.19
CA SER A 154 22.17 -9.84 -1.06
C SER A 154 21.40 -9.64 0.23
N SER A 155 20.21 -10.21 0.28
CA SER A 155 19.43 -10.35 1.51
C SER A 155 19.62 -11.72 2.16
N PRO A 156 19.49 -11.83 3.50
CA PRO A 156 19.40 -13.13 4.14
C PRO A 156 18.12 -13.87 3.72
N ALA A 157 18.10 -15.19 3.88
CA ALA A 157 16.89 -15.98 3.77
C ALA A 157 15.85 -15.47 4.79
N ARG A 158 14.60 -15.35 4.35
CA ARG A 158 13.56 -14.68 5.14
C ARG A 158 12.17 -15.17 4.77
N ILE A 159 11.25 -14.97 5.69
CA ILE A 159 9.84 -15.25 5.52
C ILE A 159 9.11 -13.95 5.80
N TRP A 160 8.54 -13.35 4.77
CA TRP A 160 7.84 -12.08 4.92
C TRP A 160 6.39 -12.35 5.32
N ARG A 161 5.86 -11.65 6.30
CA ARG A 161 4.42 -11.64 6.54
C ARG A 161 3.73 -10.96 5.35
N VAL A 162 2.60 -11.54 4.91
CA VAL A 162 1.70 -10.86 3.98
C VAL A 162 1.11 -9.65 4.71
N THR A 163 1.17 -8.45 4.11
CA THR A 163 0.68 -7.25 4.78
C THR A 163 -0.84 -7.30 4.93
N PRO A 164 -1.43 -6.59 5.91
CA PRO A 164 -2.88 -6.52 6.07
C PRO A 164 -3.58 -6.11 4.77
N GLN A 165 -3.01 -5.11 4.08
CA GLN A 165 -3.52 -4.59 2.82
C GLN A 165 -3.46 -5.62 1.68
N GLU A 166 -2.35 -6.35 1.56
CA GLU A 166 -2.23 -7.39 0.56
C GLU A 166 -3.24 -8.51 0.84
N HIS A 167 -3.25 -9.03 2.06
CA HIS A 167 -4.11 -10.15 2.44
C HIS A 167 -5.59 -9.85 2.14
N ILE A 168 -6.09 -8.68 2.54
CA ILE A 168 -7.48 -8.34 2.28
C ILE A 168 -7.78 -8.16 0.79
N THR A 169 -6.85 -7.62 -0.01
CA THR A 169 -7.00 -7.55 -1.47
C THR A 169 -7.04 -8.95 -2.09
N ARG A 170 -6.21 -9.90 -1.61
CA ARG A 170 -6.26 -11.31 -2.07
C ARG A 170 -7.61 -11.96 -1.77
N LEU A 171 -8.13 -11.75 -0.55
CA LEU A 171 -9.40 -12.32 -0.13
C LEU A 171 -10.59 -11.71 -0.87
N ASN A 172 -10.52 -10.41 -1.16
CA ASN A 172 -11.57 -9.69 -1.90
C ASN A 172 -11.81 -10.28 -3.29
N GLU A 173 -10.75 -10.70 -3.99
CA GLU A 173 -10.82 -11.36 -5.30
C GLU A 173 -11.61 -12.68 -5.29
N LEU A 174 -11.76 -13.32 -4.13
CA LEU A 174 -12.52 -14.57 -4.02
C LEU A 174 -14.03 -14.36 -4.12
N ILE A 175 -14.51 -13.17 -3.73
CA ILE A 175 -15.94 -12.91 -3.54
C ILE A 175 -16.47 -11.72 -4.34
N ASN A 176 -15.61 -10.78 -4.72
CA ASN A 176 -15.97 -9.56 -5.43
C ASN A 176 -15.31 -9.53 -6.81
N LEU A 177 -16.09 -9.25 -7.86
CA LEU A 177 -15.57 -8.98 -9.19
C LEU A 177 -15.28 -7.50 -9.35
N GLU A 178 -14.03 -7.17 -9.62
CA GLU A 178 -13.59 -5.80 -9.90
C GLU A 178 -13.30 -5.63 -11.40
N PRO A 179 -13.59 -4.45 -11.97
CA PRO A 179 -13.33 -4.19 -13.38
C PRO A 179 -11.84 -4.30 -13.67
N ALA A 180 -11.48 -4.83 -14.84
CA ALA A 180 -10.10 -4.86 -15.31
C ALA A 180 -9.51 -3.44 -15.42
N TYR A 181 -8.20 -3.34 -15.35
CA TYR A 181 -7.52 -2.05 -15.41
C TYR A 181 -7.66 -1.43 -16.78
N ASN A 182 -8.00 -0.14 -16.81
CA ASN A 182 -8.06 0.64 -18.04
C ASN A 182 -6.98 1.73 -17.98
N PRO A 183 -5.91 1.62 -18.80
CA PRO A 183 -4.85 2.63 -18.88
C PRO A 183 -5.34 4.03 -19.26
N GLU A 184 -6.45 4.14 -20.00
CA GLU A 184 -7.06 5.43 -20.36
C GLU A 184 -7.77 6.09 -19.17
N LYS A 185 -8.05 5.32 -18.11
CA LYS A 185 -8.76 5.77 -16.90
C LYS A 185 -8.02 5.32 -15.63
N PRO A 186 -6.76 5.73 -15.43
CA PRO A 186 -5.89 5.17 -14.40
C PRO A 186 -6.36 5.48 -12.98
N GLY A 187 -7.15 6.55 -12.80
CA GLY A 187 -7.70 6.96 -11.50
C GLY A 187 -9.00 6.24 -11.09
N LEU A 188 -9.52 5.31 -11.90
CA LEU A 188 -10.67 4.49 -11.51
C LEU A 188 -10.20 3.24 -10.76
N ARG A 189 -10.85 2.96 -9.63
CA ARG A 189 -10.60 1.76 -8.86
C ARG A 189 -10.80 0.53 -9.73
N THR A 190 -9.81 -0.34 -9.74
CA THR A 190 -9.75 -1.54 -10.57
C THR A 190 -9.32 -2.75 -9.76
N ARG A 191 -9.45 -3.92 -10.39
CA ARG A 191 -8.94 -5.19 -9.92
C ARG A 191 -7.48 -5.08 -9.47
N GLY A 192 -7.24 -5.47 -8.23
CA GLY A 192 -5.92 -5.51 -7.62
C GLY A 192 -5.47 -4.22 -6.97
N ASP A 193 -6.26 -3.15 -7.02
CA ASP A 193 -6.03 -1.96 -6.18
C ASP A 193 -6.14 -2.29 -4.68
N VAL A 194 -5.65 -1.36 -3.87
CA VAL A 194 -5.86 -1.39 -2.43
C VAL A 194 -7.36 -1.32 -2.11
N VAL A 195 -7.82 -2.18 -1.20
CA VAL A 195 -9.11 -2.03 -0.52
C VAL A 195 -9.03 -0.77 0.37
N PRO A 196 -9.87 0.24 0.16
CA PRO A 196 -9.85 1.45 0.98
C PRO A 196 -10.35 1.18 2.39
N THR A 197 -9.88 1.96 3.36
CA THR A 197 -10.44 1.96 4.71
C THR A 197 -11.87 2.51 4.70
N ASN A 198 -12.72 2.01 5.59
CA ASN A 198 -14.06 2.55 5.77
C ASN A 198 -14.03 3.95 6.43
N HIS A 199 -15.21 4.53 6.64
CA HIS A 199 -15.37 5.85 7.28
C HIS A 199 -14.79 5.91 8.71
N GLY A 200 -14.66 4.78 9.39
CA GLY A 200 -14.05 4.66 10.72
C GLY A 200 -12.53 4.44 10.69
N GLY A 201 -11.91 4.44 9.50
CA GLY A 201 -10.49 4.13 9.33
C GLY A 201 -10.16 2.65 9.43
N GLU A 202 -11.15 1.76 9.43
CA GLU A 202 -10.94 0.33 9.54
C GLU A 202 -10.78 -0.31 8.16
N LEU A 203 -9.80 -1.20 8.02
CA LEU A 203 -9.61 -2.01 6.82
C LEU A 203 -10.54 -3.23 6.86
N LYS A 204 -11.61 -3.21 6.06
CA LYS A 204 -12.65 -4.26 6.01
C LYS A 204 -13.01 -4.64 4.58
N MET A 205 -13.35 -5.91 4.41
CA MET A 205 -13.90 -6.47 3.18
C MET A 205 -15.41 -6.63 3.36
N TYR A 206 -16.19 -6.23 2.37
CA TYR A 206 -17.65 -6.28 2.39
C TYR A 206 -18.17 -7.39 1.47
N PHE A 207 -19.28 -8.01 1.86
CA PHE A 207 -19.89 -9.12 1.14
C PHE A 207 -21.13 -8.64 0.37
N GLY A 208 -21.16 -8.90 -0.95
CA GLY A 208 -22.36 -8.73 -1.78
C GLY A 208 -22.90 -7.31 -1.90
N THR A 209 -22.08 -6.28 -1.64
CA THR A 209 -22.49 -4.87 -1.69
C THR A 209 -22.96 -4.41 -3.07
N ASP A 210 -22.41 -5.01 -4.11
CA ASP A 210 -22.75 -4.82 -5.52
C ASP A 210 -24.14 -5.33 -5.90
N ARG A 211 -24.77 -6.11 -5.02
CA ARG A 211 -26.12 -6.66 -5.22
C ARG A 211 -27.18 -6.00 -4.36
N ILE A 212 -26.82 -5.11 -3.44
CA ILE A 212 -27.79 -4.44 -2.57
C ILE A 212 -28.60 -3.46 -3.41
N ILE A 213 -29.92 -3.66 -3.45
CA ILE A 213 -30.85 -2.78 -4.17
C ILE A 213 -31.73 -1.95 -3.23
N LYS A 214 -31.82 -2.35 -1.96
CA LYS A 214 -32.57 -1.62 -0.93
C LYS A 214 -32.04 -1.96 0.47
N TRP A 215 -32.12 -0.99 1.37
CA TRP A 215 -31.93 -1.20 2.80
C TRP A 215 -32.92 -0.37 3.64
N GLU A 216 -33.07 -0.71 4.92
CA GLU A 216 -33.87 0.07 5.87
C GLU A 216 -32.99 0.85 6.88
N GLY A 217 -33.27 2.14 7.01
CA GLY A 217 -32.58 3.05 7.93
C GLY A 217 -31.53 3.95 7.27
N GLY A 218 -30.88 4.78 8.09
CA GLY A 218 -29.82 5.69 7.64
C GLY A 218 -28.46 5.00 7.50
N THR A 219 -27.42 5.80 7.23
CA THR A 219 -26.05 5.31 6.96
C THR A 219 -25.48 4.40 8.05
N VAL A 220 -25.76 4.69 9.32
CA VAL A 220 -25.28 3.85 10.45
C VAL A 220 -25.97 2.49 10.44
N ALA A 221 -27.28 2.45 10.22
CA ALA A 221 -28.04 1.20 10.14
C ALA A 221 -27.57 0.35 8.96
N TYR A 222 -27.33 0.97 7.80
CA TYR A 222 -26.74 0.30 6.64
C TYR A 222 -25.36 -0.31 6.98
N ALA A 223 -24.46 0.49 7.56
CA ALA A 223 -23.11 0.03 7.89
C ALA A 223 -23.10 -1.15 8.89
N THR A 224 -24.07 -1.19 9.81
CA THR A 224 -24.24 -2.30 10.76
C THR A 224 -24.86 -3.54 10.12
N ALA A 225 -25.80 -3.37 9.19
CA ALA A 225 -26.53 -4.47 8.56
C ALA A 225 -25.72 -5.21 7.49
N VAL A 226 -24.83 -4.51 6.76
CA VAL A 226 -24.01 -5.13 5.71
C VAL A 226 -22.92 -6.00 6.32
N LYS A 227 -22.90 -7.28 5.96
CA LYS A 227 -21.84 -8.22 6.39
C LYS A 227 -20.48 -7.71 5.88
N SER A 228 -19.55 -7.59 6.81
CA SER A 228 -18.14 -7.28 6.53
C SER A 228 -17.22 -8.06 7.45
N VAL A 229 -15.99 -8.28 7.00
CA VAL A 229 -14.92 -8.87 7.82
C VAL A 229 -13.73 -7.92 7.87
N PRO A 230 -13.24 -7.56 9.07
CA PRO A 230 -12.02 -6.78 9.18
C PRO A 230 -10.81 -7.61 8.81
N VAL A 231 -9.71 -6.96 8.46
CA VAL A 231 -8.42 -7.64 8.36
C VAL A 231 -8.04 -8.24 9.72
N VAL A 232 -7.53 -9.48 9.72
CA VAL A 232 -7.06 -10.16 10.96
C VAL A 232 -5.57 -9.95 11.16
N LEU A 233 -4.80 -9.87 10.06
CA LEU A 233 -3.35 -9.94 10.14
C LEU A 233 -2.80 -8.76 10.91
N SER A 234 -2.06 -9.08 11.97
CA SER A 234 -1.28 -8.10 12.71
C SER A 234 -0.05 -7.66 11.90
N SER A 235 0.25 -6.37 11.97
CA SER A 235 1.51 -5.78 11.48
C SER A 235 2.26 -5.18 12.66
N ALA A 236 3.58 -5.37 12.71
CA ALA A 236 4.44 -4.76 13.72
C ALA A 236 4.60 -3.26 13.48
N ARG A 237 4.34 -2.81 12.25
CA ARG A 237 4.41 -1.40 11.82
C ARG A 237 3.03 -0.91 11.42
N LYS A 238 2.72 0.32 11.82
CA LYS A 238 1.48 1.01 11.45
C LYS A 238 1.65 1.96 10.25
N HIS A 239 2.90 2.25 9.87
CA HIS A 239 3.28 3.17 8.80
C HIS A 239 4.73 2.86 8.35
N GLY A 240 5.22 3.54 7.31
CA GLY A 240 6.53 3.28 6.75
C GLY A 240 6.58 2.03 5.86
N LEU A 241 7.78 1.47 5.68
CA LEU A 241 7.98 0.21 4.94
C LEU A 241 7.43 -1.01 5.72
N GLU A 242 6.11 -1.25 5.58
CA GLU A 242 5.35 -2.27 6.31
C GLU A 242 5.76 -3.72 5.99
N ASN A 243 6.38 -3.94 4.82
CA ASN A 243 6.80 -5.27 4.41
C ASN A 243 8.01 -5.79 5.18
N TYR A 244 8.60 -5.08 6.16
CA TYR A 244 9.87 -5.50 6.77
C TYR A 244 9.74 -6.65 7.80
N PRO A 245 10.64 -7.66 7.79
CA PRO A 245 10.57 -8.80 8.68
C PRO A 245 11.34 -8.51 9.97
N ASP A 246 10.78 -8.88 11.13
CA ASP A 246 11.63 -9.15 12.30
C ASP A 246 11.05 -10.21 13.24
N PHE A 247 9.72 -10.37 13.34
CA PHE A 247 9.09 -11.62 13.78
C PHE A 247 7.57 -11.52 13.60
N TYR A 248 6.97 -12.43 12.86
CA TYR A 248 5.51 -12.54 12.77
C TYR A 248 5.12 -13.98 13.10
N SER A 249 4.51 -14.18 14.27
CA SER A 249 3.84 -15.42 14.60
C SER A 249 2.33 -15.26 14.36
N VAL A 250 1.67 -16.37 14.01
CA VAL A 250 0.21 -16.44 14.09
C VAL A 250 -0.11 -17.01 15.47
N ASN A 251 -0.68 -16.20 16.35
CA ASN A 251 -1.13 -16.70 17.65
C ASN A 251 -2.50 -17.40 17.53
N SER A 252 -2.89 -18.14 18.56
CA SER A 252 -4.13 -18.93 18.52
C SER A 252 -5.40 -18.10 18.31
N SER A 253 -5.46 -16.85 18.82
CA SER A 253 -6.60 -15.96 18.60
C SER A 253 -6.68 -15.49 17.15
N GLU A 254 -5.53 -15.15 16.56
CA GLU A 254 -5.42 -14.78 15.15
C GLU A 254 -5.82 -15.95 14.25
N ALA A 255 -5.35 -17.16 14.54
CA ALA A 255 -5.69 -18.36 13.79
C ALA A 255 -7.20 -18.66 13.79
N THR A 256 -7.85 -18.59 14.96
CA THR A 256 -9.31 -18.79 15.06
C THR A 256 -10.09 -17.76 14.24
N GLN A 257 -9.67 -16.48 14.28
CA GLN A 257 -10.30 -15.43 13.49
C GLN A 257 -10.08 -15.61 11.98
N ILE A 258 -8.93 -16.15 11.56
CA ILE A 258 -8.68 -16.48 10.16
C ILE A 258 -9.62 -17.60 9.71
N LEU A 259 -9.77 -18.67 10.51
CA LEU A 259 -10.65 -19.80 10.20
C LEU A 259 -12.12 -19.39 10.10
N ASP A 260 -12.61 -18.59 11.05
CA ASP A 260 -13.99 -18.08 11.06
C ASP A 260 -14.29 -17.27 9.80
N LYS A 261 -13.38 -16.38 9.42
CA LYS A 261 -13.53 -15.57 8.20
C LYS A 261 -13.35 -16.38 6.92
N ALA A 262 -12.49 -17.38 6.93
CA ALA A 262 -12.33 -18.30 5.80
C ALA A 262 -13.65 -19.05 5.55
N GLU A 263 -14.34 -19.48 6.60
CA GLU A 263 -15.65 -20.12 6.48
C GLU A 263 -16.70 -19.17 5.91
N ASP A 264 -16.78 -17.93 6.40
CA ASP A 264 -17.67 -16.89 5.83
C ASP A 264 -17.41 -16.69 4.32
N ILE A 265 -16.13 -16.61 3.92
CA ILE A 265 -15.71 -16.44 2.53
C ILE A 265 -16.12 -17.65 1.69
N LEU A 266 -15.81 -18.87 2.14
CA LEU A 266 -16.12 -20.10 1.41
C LEU A 266 -17.64 -20.31 1.26
N ARG A 267 -18.42 -20.02 2.31
CA ARG A 267 -19.89 -20.05 2.25
C ARG A 267 -20.42 -19.02 1.25
N PHE A 268 -19.86 -17.82 1.20
CA PHE A 268 -20.25 -16.83 0.19
C PHE A 268 -19.80 -17.23 -1.23
N MET A 269 -18.64 -17.85 -1.40
CA MET A 269 -18.24 -18.43 -2.70
C MET A 269 -19.26 -19.48 -3.17
N ALA A 270 -19.69 -20.36 -2.26
CA ALA A 270 -20.67 -21.41 -2.54
C ALA A 270 -22.08 -20.87 -2.80
N TYR A 271 -22.60 -19.96 -1.98
CA TYR A 271 -24.02 -19.59 -2.00
C TYR A 271 -24.29 -18.11 -2.32
N GLY A 272 -23.32 -17.23 -2.15
CA GLY A 272 -23.46 -15.78 -2.34
C GLY A 272 -24.39 -15.17 -1.32
N PRO A 273 -25.28 -14.23 -1.71
CA PRO A 273 -26.19 -13.60 -0.75
C PRO A 273 -27.07 -14.58 0.04
N LEU A 274 -27.30 -15.80 -0.47
CA LEU A 274 -27.99 -16.85 0.30
C LEU A 274 -27.27 -17.21 1.60
N SER A 275 -25.96 -17.03 1.69
CA SER A 275 -25.20 -17.22 2.94
C SER A 275 -25.28 -16.01 3.88
N LEU A 276 -25.89 -14.90 3.46
CA LEU A 276 -25.97 -13.64 4.23
C LEU A 276 -27.37 -13.36 4.78
N VAL A 277 -28.40 -13.89 4.11
CA VAL A 277 -29.80 -13.59 4.42
C VAL A 277 -30.39 -14.58 5.40
N GLY A 278 -31.28 -14.11 6.27
CA GLY A 278 -32.06 -14.99 7.15
C GLY A 278 -33.25 -15.62 6.42
N PHE A 279 -33.72 -14.98 5.35
CA PHE A 279 -34.87 -15.40 4.56
C PHE A 279 -34.52 -15.37 3.07
N PRO A 280 -34.69 -16.48 2.32
CA PRO A 280 -34.42 -16.51 0.88
C PRO A 280 -35.17 -15.42 0.08
N GLU A 281 -36.34 -15.00 0.55
CA GLU A 281 -37.19 -13.95 -0.03
C GLU A 281 -36.53 -12.56 -0.03
N GLN A 282 -35.46 -12.36 0.76
CA GLN A 282 -34.63 -11.15 0.69
C GLN A 282 -33.87 -11.02 -0.64
N ILE A 283 -33.78 -12.09 -1.43
CA ILE A 283 -33.13 -12.10 -2.74
C ILE A 283 -34.19 -12.00 -3.82
N THR A 284 -34.45 -10.79 -4.28
CA THR A 284 -35.53 -10.46 -5.23
C THR A 284 -35.14 -9.23 -6.04
N ASP A 285 -35.58 -9.15 -7.30
CA ASP A 285 -35.42 -7.94 -8.12
C ASP A 285 -36.55 -6.92 -7.89
N ASP A 286 -37.64 -7.34 -7.22
CA ASP A 286 -38.72 -6.46 -6.75
C ASP A 286 -38.72 -6.40 -5.22
N PRO A 287 -38.16 -5.33 -4.61
CA PRO A 287 -38.12 -5.20 -3.15
C PRO A 287 -39.49 -5.15 -2.46
N LYS A 288 -40.59 -4.93 -3.20
CA LYS A 288 -41.94 -4.91 -2.62
C LYS A 288 -42.39 -6.30 -2.19
N THR A 289 -41.90 -7.36 -2.82
CA THR A 289 -42.24 -8.73 -2.44
C THR A 289 -41.72 -9.04 -1.04
N TRP A 290 -40.50 -8.59 -0.71
CA TRP A 290 -39.93 -8.70 0.63
C TRP A 290 -40.74 -7.87 1.65
N ASP A 291 -41.17 -6.66 1.31
CA ASP A 291 -41.97 -5.82 2.21
C ASP A 291 -43.28 -6.48 2.68
N MET A 292 -43.83 -7.41 1.89
CA MET A 292 -45.07 -8.13 2.22
C MET A 292 -44.86 -9.28 3.22
N VAL A 293 -43.68 -9.90 3.22
CA VAL A 293 -43.40 -11.13 4.00
C VAL A 293 -42.40 -10.91 5.12
N LYS A 294 -41.71 -9.76 5.15
CA LYS A 294 -40.70 -9.48 6.16
C LYS A 294 -41.29 -9.48 7.59
N PRO A 295 -40.49 -9.84 8.60
CA PRO A 295 -40.93 -9.80 9.99
C PRO A 295 -41.46 -8.42 10.39
N LYS A 296 -42.57 -8.39 11.14
CA LYS A 296 -43.11 -7.15 11.68
C LYS A 296 -42.20 -6.65 12.80
N GLY A 297 -41.67 -5.44 12.67
CA GLY A 297 -40.81 -4.82 13.67
C GLY A 297 -39.82 -3.83 13.06
N ASP A 298 -38.93 -3.30 13.90
CA ASP A 298 -37.80 -2.48 13.45
C ASP A 298 -36.65 -3.40 13.01
N LEU A 299 -36.34 -3.38 11.72
CA LEU A 299 -35.26 -4.20 11.14
C LEU A 299 -33.94 -3.42 11.02
N ARG A 300 -33.93 -2.12 11.33
CA ARG A 300 -32.76 -1.25 11.10
C ARG A 300 -31.52 -1.82 11.78
N GLY A 301 -30.44 -2.00 11.01
CA GLY A 301 -29.18 -2.53 11.50
C GLY A 301 -29.09 -4.06 11.52
N LEU A 302 -30.15 -4.78 11.20
CA LEU A 302 -30.14 -6.24 11.09
C LEU A 302 -29.86 -6.68 9.65
N PRO A 303 -29.27 -7.88 9.43
CA PRO A 303 -29.10 -8.43 8.08
C PRO A 303 -30.41 -8.56 7.28
N THR A 304 -31.54 -8.70 7.97
CA THR A 304 -32.90 -8.76 7.39
C THR A 304 -33.39 -7.44 6.81
N ALA A 305 -32.71 -6.32 7.08
CA ALA A 305 -32.99 -5.03 6.46
C ALA A 305 -32.43 -4.89 5.04
N ILE A 306 -31.56 -5.80 4.59
CA ILE A 306 -30.90 -5.72 3.29
C ILE A 306 -31.66 -6.57 2.26
N VAL A 307 -31.92 -6.00 1.08
CA VAL A 307 -32.49 -6.71 -0.07
C VAL A 307 -31.42 -6.79 -1.16
N TYR A 308 -31.19 -7.99 -1.66
CA TYR A 308 -30.23 -8.26 -2.73
C TYR A 308 -30.99 -8.57 -4.02
N ASN A 309 -30.52 -8.08 -5.17
CA ASN A 309 -31.01 -8.52 -6.48
C ASN A 309 -30.66 -9.99 -6.75
N THR A 310 -31.19 -10.59 -7.82
CA THR A 310 -30.96 -12.01 -8.17
C THR A 310 -29.68 -12.26 -8.99
N LYS A 311 -29.07 -11.21 -9.55
CA LYS A 311 -27.92 -11.27 -10.45
C LYS A 311 -26.67 -11.89 -9.81
N VAL A 312 -26.03 -12.85 -10.47
CA VAL A 312 -24.71 -13.35 -10.02
C VAL A 312 -23.61 -12.36 -10.41
N SER A 313 -22.92 -11.83 -9.39
CA SER A 313 -21.81 -10.87 -9.56
C SER A 313 -20.51 -11.28 -8.86
N ARG A 314 -20.47 -12.47 -8.25
CA ARG A 314 -19.26 -13.05 -7.65
C ARG A 314 -18.55 -13.98 -8.65
N PRO A 315 -17.26 -14.30 -8.46
CA PRO A 315 -16.59 -15.34 -9.21
C PRO A 315 -17.26 -16.72 -8.99
N ILE A 316 -17.51 -17.45 -10.07
CA ILE A 316 -17.91 -18.87 -9.98
C ILE A 316 -16.66 -19.73 -9.91
N THR A 317 -16.61 -20.60 -8.90
CA THR A 317 -15.41 -21.36 -8.52
C THR A 317 -15.74 -22.85 -8.35
N PRO A 318 -14.74 -23.74 -8.31
CA PRO A 318 -14.98 -25.15 -8.03
C PRO A 318 -15.70 -25.41 -6.71
N VAL A 319 -15.60 -24.50 -5.72
CA VAL A 319 -16.36 -24.56 -4.47
C VAL A 319 -17.87 -24.42 -4.72
N TYR A 320 -18.28 -23.54 -5.65
CA TYR A 320 -19.68 -23.40 -6.04
C TYR A 320 -20.21 -24.69 -6.68
N GLU A 321 -19.48 -25.27 -7.64
CA GLU A 321 -19.92 -26.50 -8.31
C GLU A 321 -19.99 -27.69 -7.34
N LEU A 322 -18.99 -27.83 -6.46
CA LEU A 322 -18.97 -28.85 -5.41
C LEU A 322 -20.19 -28.79 -4.48
N MET A 323 -20.62 -27.58 -4.10
CA MET A 323 -21.73 -27.37 -3.18
C MET A 323 -23.10 -27.41 -3.86
N LYS A 324 -23.15 -27.22 -5.18
CA LYS A 324 -24.36 -27.34 -5.98
C LYS A 324 -24.81 -28.80 -6.15
N GLU A 325 -23.86 -29.74 -6.23
CA GLU A 325 -24.17 -31.17 -6.33
C GLU A 325 -24.50 -31.77 -4.95
N PRO A 326 -25.40 -32.77 -4.85
CA PRO A 326 -25.68 -33.43 -3.57
C PRO A 326 -24.53 -34.32 -3.10
N ASN A 327 -23.85 -35.00 -4.02
CA ASN A 327 -22.71 -35.89 -3.76
C ASN A 327 -21.39 -35.20 -4.13
N PHE A 328 -20.27 -35.83 -3.83
CA PHE A 328 -18.95 -35.37 -4.25
C PHE A 328 -18.11 -36.53 -4.80
N THR A 329 -17.08 -36.19 -5.58
CA THR A 329 -16.07 -37.11 -6.09
C THR A 329 -14.70 -36.66 -5.60
N ASP A 330 -13.72 -37.56 -5.62
CA ASP A 330 -12.35 -37.18 -5.28
C ASP A 330 -11.80 -36.10 -6.23
N GLU A 331 -12.23 -36.11 -7.48
CA GLU A 331 -11.84 -35.13 -8.50
C GLU A 331 -12.41 -33.74 -8.23
N ASN A 332 -13.70 -33.63 -7.88
CA ASN A 332 -14.30 -32.32 -7.60
C ASN A 332 -13.83 -31.74 -6.26
N LEU A 333 -13.58 -32.59 -5.25
CA LEU A 333 -12.94 -32.19 -4.00
C LEU A 333 -11.50 -31.71 -4.24
N GLY A 334 -10.71 -32.48 -4.99
CA GLY A 334 -9.34 -32.12 -5.34
C GLY A 334 -9.27 -30.80 -6.12
N SER A 335 -10.24 -30.57 -7.01
CA SER A 335 -10.35 -29.31 -7.75
C SER A 335 -10.64 -28.11 -6.84
N ALA A 336 -11.52 -28.28 -5.85
CA ALA A 336 -11.79 -27.25 -4.85
C ALA A 336 -10.57 -26.97 -3.95
N VAL A 337 -9.89 -28.02 -3.48
CA VAL A 337 -8.65 -27.90 -2.68
C VAL A 337 -7.58 -27.15 -3.46
N ASN A 338 -7.28 -27.57 -4.69
CA ASN A 338 -6.24 -26.96 -5.52
C ASN A 338 -6.57 -25.52 -5.88
N TYR A 339 -7.84 -25.22 -6.17
CA TYR A 339 -8.28 -23.86 -6.42
C TYR A 339 -8.09 -22.95 -5.20
N VAL A 340 -8.58 -23.38 -4.02
CA VAL A 340 -8.47 -22.56 -2.80
C VAL A 340 -7.01 -22.36 -2.42
N PHE A 341 -6.20 -23.42 -2.48
CA PHE A 341 -4.76 -23.35 -2.22
C PHE A 341 -4.09 -22.33 -3.13
N GLU A 342 -4.29 -22.43 -4.44
CA GLU A 342 -3.68 -21.50 -5.37
C GLU A 342 -4.19 -20.07 -5.20
N ALA A 343 -5.47 -19.90 -4.86
CA ALA A 343 -6.06 -18.58 -4.70
C ALA A 343 -5.51 -17.82 -3.49
N VAL A 344 -5.14 -18.52 -2.40
CA VAL A 344 -4.57 -17.86 -1.20
C VAL A 344 -3.04 -17.81 -1.21
N THR A 345 -2.36 -18.79 -1.81
CA THR A 345 -0.88 -18.89 -1.84
C THR A 345 -0.24 -18.35 -3.11
N PHE A 346 -1.02 -18.14 -4.18
CA PHE A 346 -0.58 -17.70 -5.52
C PHE A 346 0.34 -18.67 -6.28
N ARG A 347 0.52 -19.90 -5.78
CA ARG A 347 1.18 -21.00 -6.48
C ARG A 347 0.31 -22.26 -6.44
N PRO A 348 0.44 -23.17 -7.41
CA PRO A 348 -0.20 -24.47 -7.31
C PRO A 348 0.37 -25.25 -6.11
N PRO A 349 -0.45 -26.11 -5.48
CA PRO A 349 0.06 -27.05 -4.48
C PRO A 349 0.96 -28.09 -5.15
N SER A 350 1.95 -28.57 -4.40
CA SER A 350 2.61 -29.83 -4.74
C SER A 350 1.64 -31.01 -4.61
N PRO A 351 1.90 -32.16 -5.27
CA PRO A 351 1.05 -33.33 -5.13
C PRO A 351 0.84 -33.75 -3.67
N LYS A 352 1.90 -33.67 -2.86
CA LYS A 352 1.85 -33.97 -1.43
C LYS A 352 0.93 -33.01 -0.67
N GLU A 353 1.04 -31.70 -0.90
CA GLU A 353 0.17 -30.69 -0.26
C GLU A 353 -1.30 -30.91 -0.67
N SER A 354 -1.55 -31.19 -1.94
CA SER A 354 -2.89 -31.48 -2.45
C SER A 354 -3.51 -32.71 -1.76
N ASP A 355 -2.75 -33.81 -1.65
CA ASP A 355 -3.19 -35.04 -0.99
C ASP A 355 -3.44 -34.83 0.51
N GLU A 356 -2.59 -34.08 1.19
CA GLU A 356 -2.73 -33.77 2.62
C GLU A 356 -4.00 -32.94 2.89
N TYR A 357 -4.25 -31.89 2.12
CA TYR A 357 -5.47 -31.09 2.25
C TYR A 357 -6.73 -31.84 1.84
N LEU A 358 -6.66 -32.64 0.77
CA LEU A 358 -7.78 -33.49 0.36
C LEU A 358 -8.16 -34.46 1.48
N LYS A 359 -7.17 -35.05 2.17
CA LYS A 359 -7.42 -35.89 3.34
C LYS A 359 -8.09 -35.11 4.48
N ILE A 360 -7.60 -33.91 4.80
CA ILE A 360 -8.21 -33.06 5.85
C ILE A 360 -9.69 -32.78 5.53
N VAL A 361 -10.01 -32.48 4.27
CA VAL A 361 -11.39 -32.23 3.83
C VAL A 361 -12.25 -33.50 3.98
N LYS A 362 -11.76 -34.66 3.52
CA LYS A 362 -12.49 -35.94 3.67
C LYS A 362 -12.74 -36.31 5.13
N ASP A 363 -11.70 -36.23 5.97
CA ASP A 363 -11.80 -36.50 7.41
C ASP A 363 -12.79 -35.55 8.10
N SER A 364 -12.92 -34.32 7.60
CA SER A 364 -13.88 -33.32 8.09
C SER A 364 -15.31 -33.68 7.66
N ILE A 365 -15.50 -34.07 6.40
CA ILE A 365 -16.79 -34.53 5.87
C ILE A 365 -17.31 -35.75 6.65
N ASP A 366 -16.46 -36.73 6.92
CA ASP A 366 -16.83 -37.94 7.65
C ASP A 366 -17.32 -37.65 9.07
N LYS A 367 -16.86 -36.54 9.68
CA LYS A 367 -17.21 -36.15 11.05
C LYS A 367 -18.47 -35.30 11.16
N VAL A 368 -18.65 -34.33 10.25
CA VAL A 368 -19.69 -33.29 10.40
C VAL A 368 -20.63 -33.19 9.19
N GLY A 369 -20.53 -34.14 8.25
CA GLY A 369 -21.29 -34.16 7.01
C GLY A 369 -20.67 -33.30 5.91
N LYS A 370 -21.19 -33.45 4.68
CA LYS A 370 -20.63 -32.81 3.47
C LYS A 370 -20.46 -31.30 3.64
N GLU A 371 -21.53 -30.60 3.96
CA GLU A 371 -21.54 -29.14 3.93
C GLU A 371 -20.57 -28.51 4.94
N ASN A 372 -20.73 -28.82 6.22
CA ASN A 372 -19.84 -28.29 7.24
C ASN A 372 -18.42 -28.85 7.11
N GLY A 373 -18.26 -30.09 6.65
CA GLY A 373 -16.96 -30.74 6.50
C GLY A 373 -16.12 -30.13 5.38
N VAL A 374 -16.75 -29.81 4.24
CA VAL A 374 -16.08 -29.10 3.13
C VAL A 374 -15.59 -27.74 3.60
N PHE A 375 -16.44 -26.92 4.22
CA PHE A 375 -16.04 -25.58 4.64
C PHE A 375 -14.97 -25.63 5.74
N MET A 376 -15.14 -26.48 6.76
CA MET A 376 -14.15 -26.65 7.83
C MET A 376 -12.79 -27.13 7.28
N GLY A 377 -12.80 -28.11 6.38
CA GLY A 377 -11.58 -28.66 5.79
C GLY A 377 -10.86 -27.66 4.88
N LEU A 378 -11.59 -26.95 4.02
CA LEU A 378 -11.02 -25.94 3.13
C LEU A 378 -10.51 -24.70 3.89
N SER A 379 -11.15 -24.31 5.00
CA SER A 379 -10.69 -23.20 5.84
C SER A 379 -9.27 -23.42 6.38
N ALA A 380 -8.85 -24.67 6.58
CA ALA A 380 -7.49 -24.99 7.03
C ALA A 380 -6.40 -24.50 6.06
N ILE A 381 -6.70 -24.35 4.77
CA ILE A 381 -5.78 -23.86 3.74
C ILE A 381 -5.45 -22.37 3.97
N PHE A 382 -6.36 -21.59 4.56
CA PHE A 382 -6.11 -20.18 4.87
C PHE A 382 -5.07 -19.99 6.00
N LEU A 383 -4.76 -21.06 6.74
CA LEU A 383 -3.67 -21.11 7.72
C LEU A 383 -2.36 -21.65 7.15
N ASP A 384 -2.33 -22.00 5.86
CA ASP A 384 -1.09 -22.43 5.21
C ASP A 384 0.00 -21.35 5.35
N ARG A 385 1.24 -21.79 5.48
CA ARG A 385 2.38 -20.88 5.59
C ARG A 385 2.42 -19.92 4.41
N ASP A 386 2.20 -20.37 3.19
CA ASP A 386 2.32 -19.56 1.98
C ASP A 386 1.06 -18.70 1.73
N ALA A 387 -0.03 -18.95 2.47
CA ALA A 387 -1.20 -18.07 2.50
C ALA A 387 -0.94 -16.82 3.36
N LEU A 388 -0.20 -17.01 4.46
CA LEU A 388 0.06 -15.97 5.45
C LEU A 388 1.45 -15.33 5.30
N PHE A 389 2.36 -15.99 4.62
CA PHE A 389 3.75 -15.56 4.48
C PHE A 389 4.27 -15.75 3.05
N ARG A 390 5.32 -15.01 2.71
CA ARG A 390 6.06 -15.11 1.45
C ARG A 390 7.47 -15.63 1.76
N PRO A 391 7.76 -16.91 1.51
CA PRO A 391 9.09 -17.45 1.73
C PRO A 391 10.07 -17.00 0.65
N GLU A 392 11.27 -16.58 1.07
CA GLU A 392 12.46 -16.38 0.25
C GLU A 392 13.59 -17.22 0.85
N LEU A 393 13.51 -18.54 0.68
CA LEU A 393 14.42 -19.50 1.32
C LEU A 393 15.56 -19.91 0.39
N GLY A 394 15.39 -19.75 -0.94
CA GLY A 394 16.42 -20.07 -1.92
C GLY A 394 16.74 -21.56 -2.01
N GLN A 395 15.75 -22.41 -1.72
CA GLN A 395 15.93 -23.85 -1.68
C GLN A 395 16.29 -24.40 -3.08
N GLY A 396 17.22 -25.36 -3.12
CA GLY A 396 17.62 -26.01 -4.37
C GLY A 396 18.58 -25.20 -5.26
N SER A 397 18.98 -24.00 -4.84
CA SER A 397 20.03 -23.21 -5.49
C SER A 397 21.42 -23.51 -4.92
N LYS A 398 22.43 -23.42 -5.78
CA LYS A 398 23.83 -23.51 -5.35
C LYS A 398 24.31 -22.13 -4.88
N PRO A 399 24.93 -22.02 -3.69
CA PRO A 399 25.51 -20.77 -3.27
C PRO A 399 26.70 -20.39 -4.16
N ASP A 400 26.92 -19.10 -4.34
CA ASP A 400 28.17 -18.58 -4.92
C ASP A 400 29.29 -18.48 -3.86
N GLU A 401 30.43 -17.89 -4.24
CA GLU A 401 31.59 -17.73 -3.35
C GLU A 401 31.31 -16.89 -2.09
N TYR A 402 30.26 -16.07 -2.11
CA TYR A 402 29.81 -15.24 -0.99
C TYR A 402 28.66 -15.90 -0.21
N GLY A 403 28.30 -17.14 -0.52
CA GLY A 403 27.18 -17.85 0.11
C GLY A 403 25.80 -17.40 -0.40
N ARG A 404 25.73 -16.61 -1.47
CA ARG A 404 24.47 -16.06 -1.99
C ARG A 404 23.79 -17.07 -2.90
N VAL A 405 22.47 -17.15 -2.79
CA VAL A 405 21.63 -18.00 -3.65
C VAL A 405 20.67 -17.13 -4.44
N ILE A 406 20.47 -17.47 -5.72
CA ILE A 406 19.36 -16.91 -6.50
C ILE A 406 18.08 -17.67 -6.14
N LEU A 407 16.98 -16.96 -5.88
CA LEU A 407 15.66 -17.58 -5.79
C LEU A 407 15.32 -18.23 -7.14
N ARG A 408 14.45 -19.25 -7.16
CA ARG A 408 14.07 -19.95 -8.40
C ARG A 408 12.58 -20.23 -8.47
N ASP A 409 12.11 -20.38 -9.70
CA ASP A 409 10.76 -20.85 -10.03
C ASP A 409 9.69 -20.04 -9.28
N TRP A 410 8.87 -20.68 -8.42
CA TRP A 410 7.79 -20.01 -7.71
C TRP A 410 8.28 -18.97 -6.69
N GLU A 411 9.40 -19.19 -5.99
CA GLU A 411 9.91 -18.18 -5.04
C GLU A 411 10.31 -16.90 -5.78
N LEU A 412 11.02 -17.02 -6.91
CA LEU A 412 11.46 -15.86 -7.69
C LEU A 412 10.31 -15.20 -8.45
N GLY A 413 9.41 -15.99 -9.05
CA GLY A 413 8.23 -15.50 -9.73
C GLY A 413 7.28 -14.76 -8.80
N LEU A 414 7.04 -15.29 -7.60
CA LEU A 414 6.23 -14.62 -6.59
C LEU A 414 6.92 -13.37 -6.04
N ALA A 415 8.23 -13.41 -5.79
CA ALA A 415 8.97 -12.22 -5.37
C ALA A 415 8.82 -11.07 -6.39
N LEU A 416 8.96 -11.36 -7.69
CA LEU A 416 8.73 -10.40 -8.77
C LEU A 416 7.27 -9.90 -8.79
N ASN A 417 6.30 -10.82 -8.71
CA ASN A 417 4.88 -10.45 -8.70
C ASN A 417 4.53 -9.57 -7.50
N HIS A 418 5.02 -9.90 -6.30
CA HIS A 418 4.77 -9.12 -5.08
C HIS A 418 5.43 -7.74 -5.09
N ALA A 419 6.49 -7.54 -5.87
CA ALA A 419 7.09 -6.22 -6.04
C ALA A 419 6.16 -5.26 -6.79
N LEU A 420 5.25 -5.76 -7.63
CA LEU A 420 4.40 -4.94 -8.49
C LEU A 420 2.89 -5.03 -8.16
N SER A 421 2.43 -6.19 -7.67
CA SER A 421 1.01 -6.54 -7.54
C SER A 421 0.62 -7.04 -6.14
N TYR A 422 -0.68 -6.97 -5.83
CA TYR A 422 -1.30 -7.63 -4.69
C TYR A 422 -2.05 -8.91 -5.08
N VAL A 423 -2.30 -9.11 -6.37
CA VAL A 423 -3.07 -10.24 -6.90
C VAL A 423 -2.15 -11.30 -7.52
N ARG A 424 -2.73 -12.44 -7.87
CA ARG A 424 -1.99 -13.58 -8.45
C ARG A 424 -1.18 -13.19 -9.69
N PRO A 425 -0.04 -13.85 -9.94
CA PRO A 425 0.73 -13.68 -11.17
C PRO A 425 -0.12 -13.82 -12.43
N ASP A 426 0.20 -13.02 -13.45
CA ASP A 426 -0.42 -13.15 -14.77
C ASP A 426 -0.07 -14.50 -15.44
N GLN A 427 -0.79 -14.84 -16.50
CA GLN A 427 -0.64 -16.14 -17.13
C GLN A 427 0.76 -16.35 -17.73
N GLU A 428 1.40 -15.27 -18.20
CA GLU A 428 2.73 -15.33 -18.81
C GLU A 428 3.83 -15.58 -17.78
N LEU A 429 3.80 -14.90 -16.64
CA LEU A 429 4.74 -15.13 -15.55
C LEU A 429 4.56 -16.53 -14.97
N ARG A 430 3.31 -17.00 -14.80
CA ARG A 430 3.03 -18.39 -14.38
C ARG A 430 3.64 -19.39 -15.35
N LYS A 431 3.45 -19.18 -16.66
CA LYS A 431 4.03 -20.03 -17.69
C LYS A 431 5.55 -20.02 -17.63
N ALA A 432 6.17 -18.85 -17.49
CA ALA A 432 7.62 -18.73 -17.36
C ALA A 432 8.16 -19.50 -16.14
N VAL A 433 7.48 -19.42 -15.00
CA VAL A 433 7.83 -20.20 -13.79
C VAL A 433 7.73 -21.71 -14.06
N MET A 434 6.60 -22.18 -14.61
CA MET A 434 6.39 -23.61 -14.87
C MET A 434 7.37 -24.19 -15.90
N GLU A 435 7.81 -23.39 -16.86
CA GLU A 435 8.80 -23.76 -17.88
C GLU A 435 10.25 -23.66 -17.37
N GLY A 436 10.47 -23.27 -16.11
CA GLY A 436 11.81 -23.08 -15.53
C GLY A 436 12.56 -21.88 -16.09
N ARG A 437 11.85 -20.89 -16.65
CA ARG A 437 12.37 -19.62 -17.18
C ARG A 437 12.33 -18.50 -16.13
N MET A 438 12.47 -18.85 -14.85
CA MET A 438 12.60 -17.94 -13.72
C MET A 438 13.72 -18.43 -12.80
N ARG A 439 14.96 -18.45 -13.32
CA ARG A 439 16.13 -19.00 -12.59
C ARG A 439 17.39 -18.14 -12.70
N THR A 440 17.42 -17.16 -13.60
CA THR A 440 18.58 -16.30 -13.83
C THR A 440 18.25 -14.81 -13.73
N ARG A 441 19.27 -13.95 -13.77
CA ARG A 441 19.07 -12.49 -13.78
C ARG A 441 18.42 -12.02 -15.09
N GLU A 442 18.76 -12.67 -16.19
CA GLU A 442 18.22 -12.40 -17.52
C GLU A 442 16.74 -12.75 -17.59
N ASP A 443 16.32 -13.84 -16.92
CA ASP A 443 14.91 -14.19 -16.77
C ASP A 443 14.13 -13.10 -16.03
N VAL A 444 14.65 -12.65 -14.88
CA VAL A 444 14.03 -11.57 -14.10
C VAL A 444 13.93 -10.30 -14.93
N LYS A 445 15.02 -9.91 -15.62
CA LYS A 445 15.02 -8.73 -16.47
C LYS A 445 13.95 -8.83 -17.56
N ARG A 446 13.84 -9.97 -18.24
CA ARG A 446 12.85 -10.19 -19.29
C ARG A 446 11.41 -10.01 -18.76
N GLU A 447 11.07 -10.70 -17.67
CA GLU A 447 9.71 -10.63 -17.13
C GLU A 447 9.40 -9.27 -16.49
N LEU A 448 10.37 -8.66 -15.79
CA LEU A 448 10.20 -7.34 -15.20
C LEU A 448 9.99 -6.27 -16.28
N THR A 449 10.81 -6.25 -17.33
CA THR A 449 10.65 -5.31 -18.45
C THR A 449 9.26 -5.47 -19.08
N ARG A 450 8.85 -6.71 -19.40
CA ARG A 450 7.52 -7.01 -19.93
C ARG A 450 6.40 -6.46 -19.04
N MET A 451 6.45 -6.74 -17.74
CA MET A 451 5.41 -6.31 -16.78
C MET A 451 5.37 -4.79 -16.59
N LEU A 452 6.52 -4.11 -16.67
CA LEU A 452 6.61 -2.65 -16.58
C LEU A 452 6.08 -1.97 -17.85
N GLU A 453 6.39 -2.51 -19.03
CA GLU A 453 5.97 -1.98 -20.33
C GLU A 453 4.47 -2.26 -20.63
N ASP A 454 3.88 -3.29 -20.04
CA ASP A 454 2.45 -3.59 -20.19
C ASP A 454 1.61 -2.56 -19.41
N GLU A 455 1.07 -1.55 -20.12
CA GLU A 455 0.18 -0.56 -19.54
C GLU A 455 -1.12 -1.18 -18.98
N GLY A 456 -1.60 -2.30 -19.54
CA GLY A 456 -2.79 -3.00 -19.06
C GLY A 456 -2.59 -3.73 -17.73
N LEU A 457 -1.35 -3.97 -17.33
CA LEU A 457 -1.03 -4.60 -16.06
C LEU A 457 -1.05 -3.57 -14.93
N ARG A 458 -2.01 -3.73 -13.99
CA ARG A 458 -2.09 -2.86 -12.81
C ARG A 458 -0.92 -3.09 -11.84
N LYS A 459 -0.20 -2.02 -11.50
CA LYS A 459 1.04 -2.03 -10.68
C LYS A 459 0.89 -1.22 -9.37
N PRO A 460 -0.05 -1.55 -8.48
CA PRO A 460 -0.42 -0.72 -7.33
C PRO A 460 0.70 -0.59 -6.28
N ARG A 461 1.65 -1.54 -6.25
CA ARG A 461 2.78 -1.52 -5.33
C ARG A 461 3.73 -0.36 -5.58
N VAL A 462 3.80 0.16 -6.81
CA VAL A 462 4.65 1.31 -7.15
C VAL A 462 4.19 2.53 -6.36
N LEU A 463 2.89 2.86 -6.41
CA LEU A 463 2.33 3.93 -5.58
C LEU A 463 2.41 3.61 -4.09
N ARG A 464 2.20 2.35 -3.70
CA ARG A 464 2.35 1.96 -2.29
C ARG A 464 3.74 2.27 -1.75
N PHE A 465 4.80 2.04 -2.53
CA PHE A 465 6.16 2.39 -2.12
C PHE A 465 6.27 3.87 -1.75
N PHE A 466 5.69 4.78 -2.52
CA PHE A 466 5.73 6.21 -2.21
C PHE A 466 4.92 6.57 -0.98
N ARG A 467 3.77 5.93 -0.77
CA ARG A 467 2.99 6.07 0.47
C ARG A 467 3.80 5.59 1.67
N ASP A 468 4.38 4.40 1.60
CA ASP A 468 5.21 3.84 2.67
C ASP A 468 6.50 4.65 2.90
N PHE A 469 7.04 5.31 1.87
CA PHE A 469 8.29 6.07 1.98
C PHE A 469 8.07 7.46 2.57
N PHE A 470 6.97 8.13 2.22
CA PHE A 470 6.69 9.51 2.63
C PHE A 470 5.60 9.63 3.70
N ASP A 471 4.81 8.58 3.93
CA ASP A 471 3.64 8.55 4.82
C ASP A 471 2.61 9.69 4.53
N TYR A 472 2.53 10.16 3.28
CA TYR A 472 1.68 11.32 2.93
C TYR A 472 0.18 11.02 3.04
N ASP A 473 -0.22 9.76 2.89
CA ASP A 473 -1.61 9.31 3.03
C ASP A 473 -2.11 9.38 4.49
N LEU A 474 -1.18 9.52 5.45
CA LEU A 474 -1.53 9.75 6.85
C LEU A 474 -1.82 11.22 7.18
N GLY A 475 -1.70 12.14 6.21
CA GLY A 475 -1.94 13.57 6.41
C GLY A 475 -3.32 13.87 7.02
N GLY A 476 -4.34 13.09 6.69
CA GLY A 476 -5.69 13.21 7.23
C GLY A 476 -5.84 12.84 8.71
N TYR A 477 -4.85 12.19 9.32
CA TYR A 477 -4.83 11.88 10.75
C TYR A 477 -4.06 12.92 11.58
N ILE A 478 -3.39 13.88 10.93
CA ILE A 478 -2.63 14.92 11.61
C ILE A 478 -3.60 15.98 12.12
N CYS A 479 -3.88 15.96 13.43
CA CYS A 479 -4.63 17.02 14.09
C CYS A 479 -3.94 18.37 13.90
N LYS A 480 -4.68 19.37 13.42
CA LYS A 480 -4.24 20.76 13.33
C LYS A 480 -4.87 21.60 14.42
N ASP A 481 -4.15 22.63 14.86
CA ASP A 481 -4.71 23.66 15.72
C ASP A 481 -5.81 24.43 14.97
N ASN A 482 -7.04 24.34 15.46
CA ASN A 482 -8.20 24.99 14.85
C ASN A 482 -8.05 26.51 14.78
N ALA A 483 -7.35 27.13 15.74
CA ALA A 483 -7.10 28.57 15.72
C ALA A 483 -6.12 28.95 14.59
N ALA A 484 -5.03 28.20 14.42
CA ALA A 484 -4.12 28.36 13.30
C ALA A 484 -4.80 28.17 11.95
N LEU A 485 -5.64 27.13 11.81
CA LEU A 485 -6.39 26.89 10.58
C LEU A 485 -7.40 28.01 10.28
N ALA A 486 -8.08 28.55 11.31
CA ALA A 486 -8.99 29.67 11.13
C ALA A 486 -8.27 30.93 10.61
N ARG A 487 -7.03 31.18 11.06
CA ARG A 487 -6.22 32.33 10.63
C ARG A 487 -5.84 32.28 9.14
N THR A 488 -5.81 31.10 8.51
CA THR A 488 -5.56 30.98 7.07
C THR A 488 -6.79 31.29 6.21
N GLY A 489 -7.96 31.47 6.83
CA GLY A 489 -9.23 31.72 6.14
C GLY A 489 -9.98 30.44 5.71
N VAL A 490 -9.43 29.26 6.04
CA VAL A 490 -10.09 27.96 5.95
C VAL A 490 -11.09 27.81 7.11
N SER A 491 -12.23 27.17 6.85
CA SER A 491 -13.21 26.88 7.92
C SER A 491 -12.59 25.96 8.96
N SER A 492 -12.49 26.44 10.20
CA SER A 492 -12.06 25.66 11.36
C SER A 492 -13.21 24.95 12.08
N ARG A 493 -14.43 25.00 11.52
CA ARG A 493 -15.63 24.36 12.09
C ARG A 493 -15.83 22.97 11.47
N GLY A 494 -15.83 21.93 12.32
CA GLY A 494 -16.20 20.57 11.96
C GLY A 494 -15.04 19.70 11.46
N THR A 495 -15.36 18.68 10.65
CA THR A 495 -14.41 17.68 10.13
C THR A 495 -13.94 17.95 8.70
N SER A 496 -14.23 19.14 8.15
CA SER A 496 -13.93 19.50 6.76
C SER A 496 -12.45 19.42 6.41
N HIS A 497 -11.57 19.81 7.34
CA HIS A 497 -10.12 19.73 7.13
C HIS A 497 -9.66 18.28 6.95
N TYR A 498 -10.06 17.39 7.85
CA TYR A 498 -9.70 15.97 7.78
C TYR A 498 -10.15 15.34 6.47
N ARG A 499 -11.40 15.61 6.06
CA ARG A 499 -11.92 15.16 4.76
C ARG A 499 -11.07 15.67 3.58
N ALA A 500 -10.79 16.97 3.54
CA ALA A 500 -9.98 17.55 2.46
C ALA A 500 -8.57 16.92 2.40
N MET A 501 -7.94 16.62 3.53
CA MET A 501 -6.64 15.95 3.56
C MET A 501 -6.71 14.49 3.08
N PHE A 502 -7.78 13.75 3.44
CA PHE A 502 -7.99 12.41 2.90
C PHE A 502 -8.24 12.45 1.38
N ASP A 503 -9.03 13.41 0.90
CA ASP A 503 -9.30 13.58 -0.53
C ASP A 503 -8.02 13.98 -1.30
N ALA A 504 -7.18 14.84 -0.70
CA ALA A 504 -5.90 15.27 -1.27
C ALA A 504 -4.88 14.13 -1.44
N THR A 505 -5.07 12.99 -0.75
CA THR A 505 -4.22 11.80 -0.94
C THR A 505 -4.30 11.31 -2.39
N ALA A 506 -5.51 11.25 -2.97
CA ALA A 506 -5.70 10.81 -4.36
C ALA A 506 -5.11 11.82 -5.37
N SER A 507 -5.14 13.11 -5.04
CA SER A 507 -4.47 14.15 -5.82
C SER A 507 -2.94 14.00 -5.78
N THR A 508 -2.40 13.70 -4.61
CA THR A 508 -0.96 13.47 -4.41
C THR A 508 -0.49 12.20 -5.11
N ASP A 509 -1.27 11.10 -5.05
CA ASP A 509 -1.02 9.89 -5.83
C ASP A 509 -0.90 10.22 -7.33
N ARG A 510 -1.83 11.03 -7.85
CA ARG A 510 -1.81 11.41 -9.27
C ARG A 510 -0.60 12.28 -9.63
N LEU A 511 -0.18 13.18 -8.73
CA LEU A 511 1.05 13.95 -8.94
C LEU A 511 2.27 13.04 -9.02
N ILE A 512 2.36 12.03 -8.16
CA ILE A 512 3.43 11.03 -8.18
C ILE A 512 3.41 10.27 -9.50
N GLU A 513 2.25 9.77 -9.96
CA GLU A 513 2.13 9.11 -11.25
C GLU A 513 2.62 9.99 -12.41
N LEU A 514 2.23 11.27 -12.45
CA LEU A 514 2.66 12.22 -13.48
C LEU A 514 4.17 12.50 -13.47
N ILE A 515 4.82 12.43 -12.30
CA ILE A 515 6.27 12.56 -12.18
C ILE A 515 6.96 11.26 -12.61
N LEU A 516 6.41 10.10 -12.23
CA LEU A 516 6.90 8.79 -12.65
C LEU A 516 6.79 8.59 -14.16
N GLU A 517 5.71 9.05 -14.80
CA GLU A 517 5.53 9.03 -16.26
C GLU A 517 6.68 9.78 -16.99
N LYS A 518 7.32 10.77 -16.34
CA LYS A 518 8.47 11.49 -16.90
C LYS A 518 9.81 10.77 -16.66
N ASP A 519 9.88 9.96 -15.61
CA ASP A 519 11.04 9.17 -15.16
C ASP A 519 12.39 9.94 -15.16
N LYS A 520 12.41 11.13 -14.55
CA LYS A 520 13.61 11.99 -14.47
C LYS A 520 13.74 12.57 -13.07
N ASP A 521 14.88 12.31 -12.43
CA ASP A 521 15.20 12.79 -11.08
C ASP A 521 14.02 12.66 -10.08
N VAL A 522 13.28 11.55 -10.17
CA VAL A 522 11.94 11.36 -9.57
C VAL A 522 11.87 11.82 -8.12
N LEU A 523 12.81 11.38 -7.27
CA LEU A 523 12.83 11.74 -5.85
C LEU A 523 13.09 13.24 -5.64
N LYS A 524 13.98 13.84 -6.42
CA LYS A 524 14.27 15.28 -6.34
C LYS A 524 13.06 16.08 -6.76
N GLU A 525 12.41 15.71 -7.88
CA GLU A 525 11.20 16.37 -8.35
C GLU A 525 10.08 16.26 -7.31
N LEU A 526 9.84 15.07 -6.74
CA LEU A 526 8.84 14.89 -5.68
C LEU A 526 9.09 15.77 -4.45
N LEU A 527 10.35 15.98 -4.07
CA LEU A 527 10.72 16.78 -2.90
C LEU A 527 10.78 18.29 -3.16
N THR A 528 10.87 18.71 -4.42
CA THR A 528 11.12 20.12 -4.77
C THR A 528 10.04 20.73 -5.66
N THR A 529 9.13 19.92 -6.21
CA THR A 529 8.06 20.37 -7.08
C THR A 529 7.14 21.36 -6.39
N ARG A 530 6.68 22.34 -7.16
CA ARG A 530 5.62 23.29 -6.79
C ARG A 530 4.29 22.97 -7.50
N GLN A 531 4.26 21.87 -8.25
CA GLN A 531 3.06 21.42 -8.94
C GLN A 531 2.14 20.72 -7.95
N VAL A 532 0.84 20.89 -8.14
CA VAL A 532 -0.19 20.12 -7.44
C VAL A 532 -1.23 19.63 -8.43
N VAL A 533 -1.91 18.54 -8.10
CA VAL A 533 -3.15 18.17 -8.76
C VAL A 533 -4.27 18.69 -7.86
N ALA A 534 -5.12 19.57 -8.39
CA ALA A 534 -6.20 20.18 -7.61
C ALA A 534 -7.56 19.82 -8.20
N THR A 535 -8.56 19.73 -7.32
CA THR A 535 -9.97 19.53 -7.65
C THR A 535 -10.79 20.75 -7.23
N GLY A 536 -12.07 20.78 -7.61
CA GLY A 536 -12.99 21.82 -7.14
C GLY A 536 -13.09 21.88 -5.60
N ALA A 537 -12.88 20.78 -4.88
CA ALA A 537 -12.90 20.78 -3.42
C ALA A 537 -11.70 21.52 -2.80
N ASP A 538 -10.60 21.65 -3.55
CA ASP A 538 -9.35 22.26 -3.08
C ASP A 538 -9.32 23.80 -3.21
N LYS A 539 -10.39 24.40 -3.76
CA LYS A 539 -10.55 25.86 -3.92
C LYS A 539 -10.28 26.63 -2.63
N SER A 540 -10.59 26.05 -1.47
CA SER A 540 -10.37 26.69 -0.17
C SER A 540 -8.90 26.73 0.29
N TYR A 541 -8.04 25.85 -0.26
CA TYR A 541 -6.62 25.74 0.10
C TYR A 541 -5.71 26.37 -0.95
N PHE A 542 -6.01 26.14 -2.23
CA PHE A 542 -5.19 26.60 -3.36
C PHE A 542 -5.80 27.80 -4.11
N GLY A 543 -7.06 28.13 -3.84
CA GLY A 543 -7.75 29.26 -4.48
C GLY A 543 -7.60 30.57 -3.71
N LYS A 544 -7.88 31.68 -4.39
CA LYS A 544 -7.99 33.02 -3.80
C LYS A 544 -9.47 33.34 -3.58
N LYS A 545 -9.82 33.90 -2.42
CA LYS A 545 -11.16 34.50 -2.22
C LYS A 545 -11.27 35.79 -3.02
N ASN A 546 -12.24 35.86 -3.92
CA ASN A 546 -12.56 37.08 -4.65
C ASN A 546 -13.06 38.18 -3.67
N SER A 547 -12.55 39.39 -3.88
CA SER A 547 -13.05 40.60 -3.23
C SER A 547 -14.54 40.81 -3.54
N LYS A 548 -15.20 41.68 -2.78
CA LYS A 548 -16.62 41.99 -3.04
C LYS A 548 -16.83 42.54 -4.45
N PHE A 549 -15.91 43.39 -4.91
CA PHE A 549 -15.93 43.96 -6.25
C PHE A 549 -15.78 42.88 -7.34
N GLU A 550 -14.75 42.02 -7.23
CA GLU A 550 -14.53 40.90 -8.18
C GLU A 550 -15.74 39.94 -8.21
N ARG A 551 -16.43 39.74 -7.08
CA ARG A 551 -17.67 38.92 -7.02
C ARG A 551 -18.85 39.58 -7.71
N ASP A 552 -19.05 40.87 -7.49
CA ASP A 552 -20.14 41.63 -8.10
C ASP A 552 -19.96 41.71 -9.62
N GLU A 553 -18.72 41.88 -10.09
CA GLU A 553 -18.35 41.86 -11.51
C GLU A 553 -18.56 40.47 -12.15
N ALA A 554 -18.12 39.39 -11.48
CA ALA A 554 -18.34 38.02 -11.94
C ALA A 554 -19.85 37.68 -12.03
N LEU A 555 -20.66 38.11 -11.05
CA LEU A 555 -22.12 37.92 -11.08
C LEU A 555 -22.78 38.66 -12.24
N GLN A 556 -22.30 39.86 -12.59
CA GLN A 556 -22.78 40.59 -13.75
C GLN A 556 -22.39 39.90 -15.06
N ALA A 557 -21.16 39.40 -15.16
CA ALA A 557 -20.69 38.64 -16.32
C ALA A 557 -21.49 37.34 -16.51
N ILE A 558 -21.77 36.61 -15.43
CA ILE A 558 -22.62 35.39 -15.46
C ILE A 558 -24.03 35.74 -15.94
N LYS A 559 -24.67 36.77 -15.37
CA LYS A 559 -26.01 37.20 -15.81
C LYS A 559 -26.03 37.55 -17.29
N LYS A 560 -25.02 38.27 -17.77
CA LYS A 560 -24.91 38.64 -19.18
C LYS A 560 -24.73 37.40 -20.07
N ALA A 561 -23.88 36.46 -19.67
CA ALA A 561 -23.68 35.20 -20.41
C ALA A 561 -24.93 34.30 -20.40
N GLU A 562 -25.69 34.29 -19.30
CA GLU A 562 -26.98 33.61 -19.15
C GLU A 562 -28.02 34.22 -20.10
N GLU A 563 -28.11 35.56 -20.14
CA GLU A 563 -28.98 36.32 -21.03
C GLU A 563 -28.60 36.09 -22.51
N GLU A 564 -27.31 36.11 -22.85
CA GLU A 564 -26.80 35.78 -24.20
C GLU A 564 -27.13 34.33 -24.57
N ARG A 565 -26.92 33.37 -23.66
CA ARG A 565 -27.25 31.95 -23.88
C ARG A 565 -28.75 31.75 -24.08
N LEU A 566 -29.59 32.42 -23.28
CA LEU A 566 -31.04 32.36 -23.40
C LEU A 566 -31.50 32.99 -24.72
N HIS A 567 -30.88 34.10 -25.13
CA HIS A 567 -31.13 34.73 -26.43
C HIS A 567 -30.78 33.79 -27.58
N ASP A 568 -29.58 33.20 -27.58
CA ASP A 568 -29.14 32.24 -28.60
C ASP A 568 -30.06 31.02 -28.67
N GLN A 569 -30.48 30.49 -27.52
CA GLN A 569 -31.45 29.40 -27.45
C GLN A 569 -32.82 29.81 -28.00
N THR A 570 -33.28 31.03 -27.71
CA THR A 570 -34.56 31.55 -28.22
C THR A 570 -34.50 31.71 -29.74
N VAL A 571 -33.42 32.29 -30.27
CA VAL A 571 -33.20 32.43 -31.72
C VAL A 571 -33.12 31.06 -32.40
N ALA A 572 -32.47 30.07 -31.77
CA ALA A 572 -32.42 28.71 -32.29
C ALA A 572 -33.81 28.06 -32.32
N VAL A 573 -34.63 28.24 -31.27
CA VAL A 573 -36.02 27.74 -31.25
C VAL A 573 -36.87 28.42 -32.32
N GLU A 574 -36.82 29.74 -32.46
CA GLU A 574 -37.56 30.47 -33.50
C GLU A 574 -37.14 30.05 -34.92
N THR A 575 -35.86 29.71 -35.12
CA THR A 575 -35.35 29.20 -36.40
C THR A 575 -35.94 27.82 -36.69
N ILE A 576 -35.96 26.92 -35.70
CA ILE A 576 -36.55 25.59 -35.82
C ILE A 576 -38.06 25.68 -36.05
N GLU A 577 -38.77 26.57 -35.36
CA GLU A 577 -40.21 26.78 -35.57
C GLU A 577 -40.52 27.23 -36.99
N LYS A 578 -39.72 28.15 -37.56
CA LYS A 578 -39.85 28.54 -38.97
C LYS A 578 -39.56 27.38 -39.92
N GLU A 579 -38.54 26.57 -39.65
CA GLU A 579 -38.24 25.37 -40.46
C GLU A 579 -39.39 24.36 -40.41
N ILE A 580 -40.01 24.17 -39.25
CA ILE A 580 -41.20 23.32 -39.08
C ILE A 580 -42.38 23.89 -39.88
N GLU A 581 -42.64 25.19 -39.80
CA GLU A 581 -43.75 25.83 -40.52
C GLU A 581 -43.55 25.77 -42.06
N ASP A 582 -42.31 25.94 -42.52
CA ASP A 582 -41.92 25.74 -43.93
C ASP A 582 -42.09 24.27 -44.36
N LEU A 583 -41.74 23.31 -43.50
CA LEU A 583 -41.92 21.89 -43.78
C LEU A 583 -43.40 21.49 -43.77
N GLU A 584 -44.20 22.02 -42.83
CA GLU A 584 -45.63 21.79 -42.75
C GLU A 584 -46.38 22.41 -43.94
N SER A 585 -45.95 23.58 -44.42
CA SER A 585 -46.52 24.19 -45.62
C SER A 585 -46.18 23.39 -46.89
N LYS A 586 -44.97 22.85 -46.98
CA LYS A 586 -44.58 21.89 -48.03
C LYS A 586 -45.40 20.60 -47.95
N LEU A 587 -45.63 20.07 -46.75
CA LEU A 587 -46.46 18.88 -46.53
C LEU A 587 -47.94 19.11 -46.90
N ARG A 588 -48.48 20.32 -46.66
CA ARG A 588 -49.86 20.67 -47.04
C ARG A 588 -50.03 20.94 -48.54
N GLY A 589 -48.93 21.19 -49.26
CA GLY A 589 -48.91 21.41 -50.71
C GLY A 589 -48.85 20.12 -51.55
N GLU A 590 -48.56 18.97 -50.94
CA GLU A 590 -48.48 17.68 -51.62
C GLU A 590 -49.73 16.83 -51.33
N SER A 591 -50.56 16.63 -52.36
CA SER A 591 -51.67 15.68 -52.31
C SER A 591 -51.15 14.24 -52.46
N GLY A 592 -51.36 13.41 -51.44
CA GLY A 592 -51.54 11.95 -51.59
C GLY A 592 -50.35 11.07 -51.22
N ASP A 593 -50.58 10.23 -50.20
CA ASP A 593 -50.00 8.91 -49.94
C ASP A 593 -48.60 8.59 -50.50
N GLN A 594 -47.58 8.77 -49.65
CA GLN A 594 -46.54 7.77 -49.36
C GLN A 594 -45.59 8.34 -48.30
N VAL A 595 -45.63 7.83 -47.06
CA VAL A 595 -44.58 8.11 -46.07
C VAL A 595 -43.36 7.25 -46.42
N PRO A 596 -42.19 7.82 -46.76
CA PRO A 596 -40.98 7.04 -46.97
C PRO A 596 -40.45 6.51 -45.63
N PRO A 597 -39.88 5.28 -45.56
CA PRO A 597 -39.40 4.66 -44.31
C PRO A 597 -38.23 5.39 -43.61
N CYS A 598 -37.71 6.48 -44.18
CA CYS A 598 -36.57 7.22 -43.62
C CYS A 598 -36.95 8.27 -42.55
N PHE A 599 -38.24 8.52 -42.31
CA PHE A 599 -38.71 9.48 -41.29
C PHE A 599 -38.97 8.86 -39.91
N LEU A 600 -38.69 7.57 -39.71
CA LEU A 600 -38.61 6.98 -38.38
C LEU A 600 -37.17 7.13 -37.85
N VAL A 601 -36.87 8.29 -37.27
CA VAL A 601 -35.62 8.47 -36.50
C VAL A 601 -35.93 8.86 -35.06
N ASN A 602 -35.61 7.90 -34.20
CA ASN A 602 -35.43 7.91 -32.75
C ASN A 602 -35.06 9.28 -32.16
N GLY A 603 -35.95 9.83 -31.34
CA GLY A 603 -35.63 10.96 -30.47
C GLY A 603 -34.78 10.51 -29.27
N ASP A 604 -33.52 10.94 -29.25
CA ASP A 604 -32.66 10.94 -28.06
C ASP A 604 -32.88 12.26 -27.32
N PHE A 605 -33.74 12.26 -26.30
CA PHE A 605 -33.83 13.34 -25.33
C PHE A 605 -32.76 13.11 -24.24
N SER A 606 -31.53 13.53 -24.52
CA SER A 606 -30.48 13.58 -23.50
C SER A 606 -29.71 14.89 -23.55
N LYS A 607 -30.25 15.92 -22.88
CA LYS A 607 -29.48 17.06 -22.34
C LYS A 607 -30.38 17.92 -21.43
N VAL A 608 -30.50 17.50 -20.17
CA VAL A 608 -30.79 18.42 -19.07
C VAL A 608 -29.48 18.54 -18.29
N VAL A 609 -28.81 19.69 -18.38
CA VAL A 609 -27.65 20.03 -17.57
C VAL A 609 -28.16 20.84 -16.38
N LEU A 610 -27.93 20.35 -15.17
CA LEU A 610 -28.18 21.08 -13.93
C LEU A 610 -26.97 21.98 -13.62
N GLU A 611 -27.27 23.20 -13.18
CA GLU A 611 -26.34 24.27 -12.82
C GLU A 611 -25.46 23.93 -11.60
N GLU A 612 -24.20 24.37 -11.62
CA GLU A 612 -23.37 24.52 -10.41
C GLU A 612 -23.50 25.96 -9.87
N PRO A 613 -23.92 26.15 -8.61
CA PRO A 613 -23.63 27.38 -7.89
C PRO A 613 -22.28 27.20 -7.18
N ASP A 614 -21.25 27.93 -7.60
CA ASP A 614 -20.29 28.64 -6.71
C ASP A 614 -19.03 29.09 -7.47
N GLY A 615 -19.00 30.39 -7.76
CA GLY A 615 -17.95 31.11 -8.50
C GLY A 615 -16.64 31.26 -7.75
N TRP A 616 -15.71 30.35 -8.04
CA TRP A 616 -14.30 30.41 -7.65
C TRP A 616 -13.45 30.22 -8.90
N GLU A 617 -12.51 31.13 -9.17
CA GLU A 617 -11.49 30.96 -10.19
C GLU A 617 -10.23 30.30 -9.60
N VAL A 618 -9.68 29.31 -10.32
CA VAL A 618 -8.38 28.72 -10.00
C VAL A 618 -7.30 29.68 -10.52
N ALA A 619 -6.28 29.95 -9.71
CA ALA A 619 -5.22 30.89 -10.07
C ALA A 619 -4.60 30.55 -11.43
N SER A 620 -4.50 31.56 -12.30
CA SER A 620 -4.06 31.44 -13.68
C SER A 620 -2.57 31.12 -13.79
N GLY A 621 -2.28 29.83 -13.79
CA GLY A 621 -0.99 29.23 -14.12
C GLY A 621 -1.20 28.04 -15.04
N THR A 622 -1.49 28.33 -16.33
CA THR A 622 -1.65 27.40 -17.48
C THR A 622 -2.81 26.41 -17.48
N ILE A 623 -4.05 26.88 -17.69
CA ILE A 623 -5.10 26.10 -18.40
C ILE A 623 -5.98 27.07 -19.23
N ASP A 624 -6.21 26.74 -20.52
CA ASP A 624 -7.17 27.42 -21.40
C ASP A 624 -8.61 27.12 -20.91
N PRO A 625 -9.42 28.14 -20.57
CA PRO A 625 -10.81 27.96 -20.14
C PRO A 625 -11.69 27.18 -21.11
N LYS A 626 -11.32 27.09 -22.40
CA LYS A 626 -12.04 26.29 -23.41
C LYS A 626 -11.87 24.78 -23.24
N GLU A 627 -10.83 24.29 -22.55
CA GLU A 627 -10.66 22.84 -22.26
C GLU A 627 -11.60 22.35 -21.15
N LEU A 628 -12.12 23.24 -20.29
CA LEU A 628 -13.00 22.89 -19.17
C LEU A 628 -14.45 22.59 -19.58
N ALA A 629 -14.93 23.21 -20.66
CA ALA A 629 -16.33 23.05 -21.12
C ALA A 629 -16.60 21.69 -21.81
N GLY A 630 -15.56 20.89 -22.10
CA GLY A 630 -15.67 19.61 -22.81
C GLY A 630 -15.69 18.35 -21.94
N ASN A 631 -15.42 18.44 -20.63
CA ASN A 631 -15.19 17.26 -19.80
C ASN A 631 -16.49 16.66 -19.23
N ARG A 632 -17.17 15.87 -20.07
CA ARG A 632 -18.04 14.79 -19.58
C ARG A 632 -17.17 13.75 -18.86
N VAL A 633 -17.70 13.19 -17.78
CA VAL A 633 -17.22 12.04 -16.99
C VAL A 633 -16.21 11.17 -17.75
N GLY A 634 -14.92 11.42 -17.52
CA GLY A 634 -13.80 10.71 -18.16
C GLY A 634 -12.91 11.59 -19.02
N GLY A 635 -11.97 12.30 -18.38
CA GLY A 635 -10.91 13.05 -19.07
C GLY A 635 -9.79 13.35 -18.06
N GLY A 636 -8.54 13.04 -18.41
CA GLY A 636 -7.40 12.95 -17.49
C GLY A 636 -7.16 14.18 -16.61
N ARG A 637 -6.87 13.94 -15.32
CA ARG A 637 -6.43 14.97 -14.37
C ARG A 637 -5.00 15.43 -14.74
N LYS A 638 -4.81 16.72 -15.05
CA LYS A 638 -3.50 17.35 -15.32
C LYS A 638 -3.00 18.06 -14.05
N ALA A 639 -1.70 17.99 -13.78
CA ALA A 639 -1.07 18.78 -12.73
C ALA A 639 -0.98 20.26 -13.14
N VAL A 640 -1.13 21.17 -12.17
CA VAL A 640 -1.09 22.63 -12.36
C VAL A 640 0.05 23.22 -11.53
N VAL A 641 0.70 24.24 -12.05
CA VAL A 641 1.72 25.01 -11.32
C VAL A 641 1.01 26.11 -10.54
N ILE A 642 1.22 26.17 -9.22
CA ILE A 642 0.71 27.26 -8.35
C ILE A 642 1.82 28.26 -8.04
#